data_AF-G2NUB9-F1
#
_entry.id   AF-G2NUB9-F1
#
_cell.length_a   1.000
_cell.length_b   1.000
_cell.length_c   1.000
_cell.angle_alpha   90.00
_cell.angle_beta   90.00
_cell.angle_gamma   90.00
#
_symmetry.space_group_name_H-M   'P 1'
#
loop_
_entity.id
_entity.type
_entity.pdbx_description
1 polymer ?
#
loop_
_entity_poly.entity_id
_entity_poly.type
_entity_poly.pdbx_seq_one_letter_code
_entity_poly.pdbx_strand_id
1 'polypeptide(L)'
;MCRCGVVAEVPVAVCLPRSADSIVALLAVMRAGGVYVPLAPEWPADRTAYVLDEIAARIVITRDLPADPGRVHLDPRPTPSDDPEPVPRLHPDQAAYIIYTSGSTGTPKGITVQHRSFSQLFRHVRQMADGISRSNVAHTTEMTFDPSLEQFLWLVAGHTLHVVPEDVRRDPEALVGLVRRAAIDALNVTPSHLGMLIEAGLLEGDRVPGTVLVGGEAVSAALWRTLRERATDTRFFNLYGPTEGTVDATCHDLSAPVDVPVIGAPLPHVRVRVLDAHLQPVPVGVAGEIYLGGLGLARGYVNRPGLTAQRFIADPYSSTPGSRLYRTGDRARWRPDGTLEYLGRTDDQIKLRGFRIEPGEIEATLTQHPTVKEAAVTVAADNNGAARLIALVALAPRAMHSSSPGSGQNAQVEDWNAVFETTHIDAADGELTFNIKGWNDSLTGAPIPAEHMREWVDTTVGRLLDRPAKRVLEIGCGTGLLMWRLLPYVTEYTGTDFSRPAVEWLRDGLRRRPAHQARLHHREATDFTGVDAASADLVVINSVVQYFPDRDYLDAVLDRAVDAAADQGRIFVGDVRNLALAPQFYARQALAHADPGVSAQNVARTARAFEHRDSELLISPEYFTALAARSPRVTGVEILPRRGQHRNEMSLYRYDVVLHVGDLPAAPEVEVVTWGEQVYDLGALSARLDHGGPDALLVRGVANDRLTRDNELLEAPVRTVAVDPEDLWALADSTPYRVCVSWAAADPMRWTFCWSGRTPTTTARCLSPTVHPRHRPG
;
A
#
# COMPACT_ATOMS: atom_id res chain seq x y z
N MET A 1 -3.31 -37.91 -34.27
CA MET A 1 -2.31 -37.88 -33.18
C MET A 1 -1.03 -38.62 -33.56
N CYS A 2 -1.01 -39.96 -33.65
CA CYS A 2 0.24 -40.68 -33.95
C CYS A 2 0.85 -40.30 -35.31
N ARG A 3 0.04 -40.14 -36.37
CA ARG A 3 0.49 -39.60 -37.68
C ARG A 3 1.15 -38.23 -37.62
N CYS A 4 0.81 -37.43 -36.61
CA CYS A 4 1.35 -36.08 -36.40
C CYS A 4 2.64 -36.09 -35.57
N GLY A 5 3.20 -37.28 -35.26
CA GLY A 5 4.43 -37.44 -34.51
C GLY A 5 4.27 -37.47 -33.00
N VAL A 6 3.04 -37.65 -32.48
CA VAL A 6 2.83 -37.91 -31.05
C VAL A 6 3.40 -39.28 -30.71
N VAL A 7 4.41 -39.28 -29.84
CA VAL A 7 5.02 -40.47 -29.25
C VAL A 7 5.07 -40.29 -27.73
N ALA A 8 5.64 -41.27 -27.02
CA ALA A 8 5.78 -41.24 -25.57
C ALA A 8 6.34 -39.89 -25.07
N GLU A 9 5.63 -39.28 -24.13
CA GLU A 9 6.00 -38.05 -23.43
C GLU A 9 6.10 -36.78 -24.29
N VAL A 10 5.55 -36.78 -25.51
CA VAL A 10 5.42 -35.54 -26.30
C VAL A 10 4.29 -34.67 -25.73
N PRO A 11 4.56 -33.42 -25.30
CA PRO A 11 3.50 -32.51 -24.86
C PRO A 11 2.58 -32.11 -26.01
N VAL A 12 1.28 -32.19 -25.76
CA VAL A 12 0.24 -31.73 -26.67
C VAL A 12 -0.60 -30.70 -25.96
N ALA A 13 -0.52 -29.46 -26.44
CA ALA A 13 -1.36 -28.38 -25.95
C ALA A 13 -2.79 -28.54 -26.47
N VAL A 14 -3.78 -28.36 -25.60
CA VAL A 14 -5.20 -28.45 -25.94
C VAL A 14 -5.87 -27.13 -25.54
N CYS A 15 -6.15 -26.30 -26.52
CA CYS A 15 -6.80 -25.00 -26.37
C CYS A 15 -8.25 -25.11 -26.83
N LEU A 16 -9.10 -25.71 -25.99
CA LEU A 16 -10.51 -25.93 -26.28
C LEU A 16 -11.35 -25.51 -25.07
N PRO A 17 -12.53 -24.90 -25.27
CA PRO A 17 -13.47 -24.70 -24.19
C PRO A 17 -13.95 -26.05 -23.64
N ARG A 18 -14.38 -26.06 -22.37
CA ARG A 18 -14.96 -27.25 -21.73
C ARG A 18 -16.13 -27.79 -22.58
N SER A 19 -15.93 -28.95 -23.18
CA SER A 19 -16.84 -29.56 -24.16
C SER A 19 -16.59 -31.06 -24.28
N ALA A 20 -17.46 -31.78 -25.00
CA ALA A 20 -17.20 -33.19 -25.33
C ALA A 20 -15.88 -33.34 -26.12
N ASP A 21 -15.59 -32.41 -27.03
CA ASP A 21 -14.35 -32.40 -27.82
C ASP A 21 -13.09 -32.26 -26.95
N SER A 22 -13.13 -31.47 -25.86
CA SER A 22 -11.99 -31.35 -24.95
C SER A 22 -11.73 -32.67 -24.19
N ILE A 23 -12.80 -33.40 -23.84
CA ILE A 23 -12.68 -34.74 -23.24
C ILE A 23 -12.15 -35.78 -24.24
N VAL A 24 -12.61 -35.72 -25.50
CA VAL A 24 -12.09 -36.58 -26.57
C VAL A 24 -10.61 -36.27 -26.84
N ALA A 25 -10.22 -34.99 -26.86
CA ALA A 25 -8.83 -34.57 -27.04
C ALA A 25 -7.94 -35.06 -25.89
N LEU A 26 -8.36 -34.92 -24.64
CA LEU A 26 -7.70 -35.48 -23.46
C LEU A 26 -7.44 -37.00 -23.63
N LEU A 27 -8.48 -37.75 -23.97
CA LEU A 27 -8.39 -39.20 -24.21
C LEU A 27 -7.46 -39.53 -25.38
N ALA A 28 -7.55 -38.80 -26.49
CA ALA A 28 -6.74 -39.02 -27.68
C ALA A 28 -5.24 -38.78 -27.41
N VAL A 29 -4.91 -37.73 -26.65
CA VAL A 29 -3.53 -37.42 -26.24
C VAL A 29 -2.98 -38.54 -25.37
N MET A 30 -3.68 -38.89 -24.28
CA MET A 30 -3.24 -39.93 -23.35
C MET A 30 -3.13 -41.30 -24.03
N ARG A 31 -4.09 -41.65 -24.89
CA ARG A 31 -4.08 -42.91 -25.66
C ARG A 31 -2.93 -42.98 -26.67
N ALA A 32 -2.52 -41.86 -27.25
CA ALA A 32 -1.36 -41.78 -28.13
C ALA A 32 -0.02 -41.76 -27.37
N GLY A 33 -0.03 -41.75 -26.03
CA GLY A 33 1.15 -41.66 -25.18
C GLY A 33 1.76 -40.26 -25.05
N GLY A 34 1.05 -39.23 -25.53
CA GLY A 34 1.41 -37.84 -25.33
C GLY A 34 1.04 -37.34 -23.93
N VAL A 35 1.51 -36.14 -23.60
CA VAL A 35 1.25 -35.45 -22.33
C VAL A 35 0.21 -34.37 -22.56
N TYR A 36 -0.94 -34.49 -21.91
CA TYR A 36 -2.03 -33.52 -22.03
C TYR A 36 -1.67 -32.20 -21.33
N VAL A 37 -1.74 -31.08 -22.05
CA VAL A 37 -1.53 -29.73 -21.48
C VAL A 37 -2.73 -28.83 -21.82
N PRO A 38 -3.67 -28.61 -20.90
CA PRO A 38 -4.82 -27.75 -21.13
C PRO A 38 -4.42 -26.27 -21.15
N LEU A 39 -5.00 -25.52 -22.09
CA LEU A 39 -4.92 -24.07 -22.18
C LEU A 39 -6.35 -23.52 -22.23
N ALA A 40 -6.59 -22.40 -21.56
CA ALA A 40 -7.90 -21.73 -21.65
C ALA A 40 -7.91 -20.80 -22.87
N PRO A 41 -8.90 -20.90 -23.78
CA PRO A 41 -9.01 -20.00 -24.94
C PRO A 41 -9.06 -18.51 -24.58
N GLU A 42 -9.53 -18.18 -23.39
CA GLU A 42 -9.67 -16.81 -22.86
C GLU A 42 -8.38 -16.25 -22.24
N TRP A 43 -7.30 -17.04 -22.13
CA TRP A 43 -6.04 -16.54 -21.59
C TRP A 43 -5.44 -15.45 -22.49
N PRO A 44 -4.77 -14.43 -21.91
CA PRO A 44 -3.97 -13.48 -22.68
C PRO A 44 -2.93 -14.20 -23.55
N ALA A 45 -2.68 -13.67 -24.74
CA ALA A 45 -1.76 -14.27 -25.72
C ALA A 45 -0.36 -14.55 -25.13
N ASP A 46 0.17 -13.63 -24.32
CA ASP A 46 1.49 -13.77 -23.70
C ASP A 46 1.56 -14.95 -22.73
N ARG A 47 0.49 -15.20 -21.95
CA ARG A 47 0.42 -16.35 -21.04
C ARG A 47 0.40 -17.67 -21.83
N THR A 48 -0.38 -17.70 -22.90
CA THR A 48 -0.44 -18.86 -23.81
C THR A 48 0.91 -19.12 -24.47
N ALA A 49 1.56 -18.08 -25.01
CA ALA A 49 2.88 -18.17 -25.62
C ALA A 49 3.93 -18.70 -24.62
N TYR A 50 3.97 -18.14 -23.42
CA TYR A 50 4.86 -18.60 -22.34
C TYR A 50 4.72 -20.11 -22.07
N VAL A 51 3.49 -20.60 -21.89
CA VAL A 51 3.26 -22.03 -21.63
C VAL A 51 3.70 -22.90 -22.81
N LEU A 52 3.32 -22.51 -24.03
CA LEU A 52 3.67 -23.25 -25.23
C LEU A 52 5.20 -23.31 -25.46
N ASP A 53 5.91 -22.23 -25.13
CA ASP A 53 7.36 -22.16 -25.25
C ASP A 53 8.06 -22.95 -24.15
N GLU A 54 7.58 -22.87 -22.90
CA GLU A 54 8.17 -23.59 -21.78
C GLU A 54 8.08 -25.11 -21.96
N ILE A 55 6.97 -25.64 -22.52
CA ILE A 55 6.85 -27.07 -22.83
C ILE A 55 7.41 -27.47 -24.19
N ALA A 56 7.94 -26.51 -24.98
CA ALA A 56 8.34 -26.70 -26.37
C ALA A 56 7.26 -27.40 -27.22
N ALA A 57 6.01 -26.92 -27.10
CA ALA A 57 4.84 -27.52 -27.74
C ALA A 57 5.01 -27.57 -29.26
N ARG A 58 4.98 -28.78 -29.84
CA ARG A 58 4.99 -28.97 -31.31
C ARG A 58 3.58 -29.11 -31.91
N ILE A 59 2.62 -29.51 -31.08
CA ILE A 59 1.26 -29.85 -31.49
C ILE A 59 0.28 -29.11 -30.60
N VAL A 60 -0.68 -28.43 -31.23
CA VAL A 60 -1.77 -27.70 -30.56
C VAL A 60 -3.10 -28.20 -31.11
N ILE A 61 -4.01 -28.65 -30.24
CA ILE A 61 -5.39 -28.96 -30.61
C ILE A 61 -6.24 -27.73 -30.34
N THR A 62 -6.90 -27.20 -31.37
CA THR A 62 -7.73 -25.98 -31.31
C THR A 62 -8.76 -25.98 -32.43
N ARG A 63 -9.91 -25.30 -32.23
CA ARG A 63 -10.95 -25.14 -33.28
C ARG A 63 -10.62 -24.02 -34.25
N ASP A 64 -10.03 -22.95 -33.75
CA ASP A 64 -9.49 -21.88 -34.57
C ASP A 64 -8.01 -22.19 -34.76
N LEU A 65 -7.55 -22.34 -36.01
CA LEU A 65 -6.13 -22.52 -36.32
C LEU A 65 -5.50 -21.11 -36.44
N PRO A 66 -4.97 -20.47 -35.38
CA PRO A 66 -4.18 -19.25 -35.56
C PRO A 66 -2.91 -19.61 -36.36
N ALA A 67 -2.46 -18.69 -37.19
CA ALA A 67 -1.24 -18.87 -37.97
C ALA A 67 0.00 -18.80 -37.06
N ASP A 68 0.42 -19.93 -36.50
CA ASP A 68 1.78 -20.13 -35.99
C ASP A 68 2.49 -21.11 -36.94
N PRO A 69 3.28 -20.63 -37.92
CA PRO A 69 3.95 -21.49 -38.90
C PRO A 69 4.95 -22.47 -38.27
N GLY A 70 5.28 -22.34 -36.99
CA GLY A 70 6.17 -23.24 -36.24
C GLY A 70 5.50 -24.45 -35.61
N ARG A 71 4.15 -24.55 -35.59
CA ARG A 71 3.42 -25.60 -34.85
C ARG A 71 2.39 -26.33 -35.72
N VAL A 72 2.14 -27.60 -35.39
CA VAL A 72 1.09 -28.41 -36.02
C VAL A 72 -0.23 -28.17 -35.30
N HIS A 73 -1.19 -27.55 -35.96
CA HIS A 73 -2.52 -27.35 -35.42
C HIS A 73 -3.47 -28.47 -35.87
N LEU A 74 -4.17 -29.08 -34.90
CA LEU A 74 -5.14 -30.14 -35.14
C LEU A 74 -6.53 -29.71 -34.75
N ASP A 75 -7.47 -29.91 -35.66
CA ASP A 75 -8.89 -29.78 -35.38
C ASP A 75 -9.36 -31.02 -34.58
N PRO A 76 -10.11 -30.85 -33.47
CA PRO A 76 -10.61 -31.98 -32.70
C PRO A 76 -11.72 -32.79 -33.40
N ARG A 77 -12.29 -32.28 -34.51
CA ARG A 77 -13.34 -32.99 -35.26
C ARG A 77 -12.77 -34.28 -35.87
N PRO A 78 -13.46 -35.42 -35.73
CA PRO A 78 -12.95 -36.71 -36.20
C PRO A 78 -12.81 -36.71 -37.72
N THR A 79 -11.62 -37.09 -38.21
CA THR A 79 -11.45 -37.58 -39.58
C THR A 79 -11.72 -39.08 -39.57
N PRO A 80 -12.73 -39.59 -40.31
CA PRO A 80 -12.97 -41.02 -40.43
C PRO A 80 -11.69 -41.71 -40.94
N SER A 81 -11.28 -42.77 -40.26
CA SER A 81 -10.13 -43.59 -40.65
C SER A 81 -10.48 -45.03 -40.31
N ASP A 82 -10.56 -45.88 -41.33
CA ASP A 82 -10.97 -47.29 -41.19
C ASP A 82 -9.86 -48.19 -40.63
N ASP A 83 -8.63 -47.69 -40.53
CA ASP A 83 -7.49 -48.43 -40.00
C ASP A 83 -7.24 -48.13 -38.51
N PRO A 84 -7.33 -49.12 -37.61
CA PRO A 84 -6.89 -48.96 -36.24
C PRO A 84 -5.36 -48.87 -36.18
N GLU A 85 -4.83 -47.69 -35.91
CA GLU A 85 -3.41 -47.54 -35.58
C GLU A 85 -3.07 -48.30 -34.30
N PRO A 86 -1.92 -49.00 -34.24
CA PRO A 86 -1.50 -49.69 -33.03
C PRO A 86 -1.32 -48.68 -31.89
N VAL A 87 -2.06 -48.89 -30.81
CA VAL A 87 -1.94 -48.07 -29.59
C VAL A 87 -0.58 -48.38 -28.93
N PRO A 88 0.24 -47.37 -28.60
CA PRO A 88 1.52 -47.60 -27.97
C PRO A 88 1.35 -48.20 -26.57
N ARG A 89 2.32 -49.05 -26.17
CA ARG A 89 2.36 -49.57 -24.80
C ARG A 89 2.85 -48.46 -23.86
N LEU A 90 1.97 -48.00 -22.96
CA LEU A 90 2.28 -46.97 -21.98
C LEU A 90 2.99 -47.56 -20.75
N HIS A 91 3.97 -46.83 -20.23
CA HIS A 91 4.65 -47.14 -18.98
C HIS A 91 4.06 -46.28 -17.85
N PRO A 92 3.80 -46.82 -16.64
CA PRO A 92 3.20 -46.06 -15.53
C PRO A 92 3.97 -44.80 -15.14
N ASP A 93 5.29 -44.79 -15.36
CA ASP A 93 6.14 -43.65 -15.02
C ASP A 93 6.14 -42.55 -16.09
N GLN A 94 5.53 -42.77 -17.26
CA GLN A 94 5.39 -41.72 -18.26
C GLN A 94 4.47 -40.60 -17.78
N ALA A 95 4.74 -39.39 -18.23
CA ALA A 95 3.91 -38.22 -17.98
C ALA A 95 2.54 -38.39 -18.65
N ALA A 96 1.48 -38.14 -17.88
CA ALA A 96 0.09 -38.18 -18.35
C ALA A 96 -0.40 -36.77 -18.70
N TYR A 97 -0.09 -35.78 -17.86
CA TYR A 97 -0.51 -34.40 -18.06
C TYR A 97 0.42 -33.39 -17.39
N ILE A 98 0.32 -32.13 -17.82
CA ILE A 98 0.93 -30.96 -17.18
C ILE A 98 -0.16 -29.94 -16.84
N ILE A 99 -0.22 -29.50 -15.59
CA ILE A 99 -1.10 -28.41 -15.13
C ILE A 99 -0.26 -27.23 -14.67
N TYR A 100 -0.66 -26.02 -15.05
CA TYR A 100 0.03 -24.79 -14.69
C TYR A 100 -0.60 -24.13 -13.48
N THR A 101 0.24 -23.73 -12.51
CA THR A 101 -0.17 -22.96 -11.32
C THR A 101 0.59 -21.63 -11.25
N SER A 102 0.10 -20.69 -10.45
CA SER A 102 0.78 -19.43 -10.15
C SER A 102 2.15 -19.68 -9.49
N GLY A 103 3.11 -18.81 -9.78
CA GLY A 103 4.48 -18.92 -9.27
C GLY A 103 4.83 -17.77 -8.34
N SER A 104 5.51 -18.05 -7.23
CA SER A 104 5.95 -17.03 -6.26
C SER A 104 6.89 -15.97 -6.86
N THR A 105 7.54 -16.27 -8.00
CA THR A 105 8.39 -15.33 -8.76
C THR A 105 7.63 -14.58 -9.85
N GLY A 106 6.31 -14.72 -9.92
CA GLY A 106 5.45 -14.11 -10.93
C GLY A 106 5.34 -14.84 -12.27
N THR A 107 6.08 -15.94 -12.46
CA THR A 107 5.97 -16.78 -13.68
C THR A 107 5.22 -18.08 -13.38
N PRO A 108 4.19 -18.45 -14.16
CA PRO A 108 3.49 -19.72 -13.98
C PRO A 108 4.44 -20.92 -14.02
N LYS A 109 4.15 -21.96 -13.23
CA LYS A 109 4.95 -23.19 -13.15
C LYS A 109 4.12 -24.40 -13.58
N GLY A 110 4.63 -25.18 -14.53
CA GLY A 110 4.00 -26.42 -14.98
C GLY A 110 4.35 -27.59 -14.06
N ILE A 111 3.36 -28.36 -13.59
CA ILE A 111 3.54 -29.57 -12.78
C ILE A 111 3.34 -30.79 -13.67
N THR A 112 4.36 -31.64 -13.81
CA THR A 112 4.27 -32.88 -14.59
C THR A 112 3.76 -34.04 -13.73
N VAL A 113 2.58 -34.58 -14.05
CA VAL A 113 1.98 -35.72 -13.35
C VAL A 113 2.11 -36.99 -14.18
N GLN A 114 2.40 -38.12 -13.53
CA GLN A 114 2.63 -39.41 -14.18
C GLN A 114 1.36 -40.27 -14.21
N HIS A 115 1.27 -41.20 -15.16
CA HIS A 115 0.16 -42.16 -15.24
C HIS A 115 -0.04 -42.94 -13.95
N ARG A 116 1.04 -43.32 -13.25
CA ARG A 116 0.97 -44.03 -11.96
C ARG A 116 0.27 -43.22 -10.87
N SER A 117 0.51 -41.91 -10.82
CA SER A 117 -0.06 -41.00 -9.82
C SER A 117 -1.53 -40.78 -10.11
N PHE A 118 -1.86 -40.55 -11.39
CA PHE A 118 -3.24 -40.43 -11.85
C PHE A 118 -4.04 -41.73 -11.64
N SER A 119 -3.40 -42.89 -11.82
CA SER A 119 -4.00 -44.20 -11.53
C SER A 119 -4.21 -44.46 -10.03
N GLN A 120 -3.53 -43.73 -9.13
CA GLN A 120 -3.86 -43.77 -7.70
C GLN A 120 -5.13 -42.97 -7.41
N LEU A 121 -5.24 -41.76 -7.97
CA LEU A 121 -6.45 -40.94 -7.85
C LEU A 121 -7.68 -41.71 -8.37
N PHE A 122 -7.54 -42.45 -9.47
CA PHE A 122 -8.61 -43.30 -9.99
C PHE A 122 -9.10 -44.36 -9.00
N ARG A 123 -8.21 -44.94 -8.18
CA ARG A 123 -8.63 -45.87 -7.13
C ARG A 123 -9.48 -45.17 -6.07
N HIS A 124 -9.15 -43.93 -5.73
CA HIS A 124 -9.95 -43.15 -4.80
C HIS A 124 -11.34 -42.83 -5.37
N VAL A 125 -11.42 -42.39 -6.63
CA VAL A 125 -12.71 -42.16 -7.31
C VAL A 125 -13.58 -43.43 -7.29
N ARG A 126 -13.01 -44.60 -7.60
CA ARG A 126 -13.72 -45.88 -7.50
C ARG A 126 -14.19 -46.22 -6.09
N GLN A 127 -13.43 -45.84 -5.07
CA GLN A 127 -13.81 -46.06 -3.67
C GLN A 127 -14.97 -45.14 -3.26
N MET A 128 -14.98 -43.89 -3.71
CA MET A 128 -16.10 -42.97 -3.46
C MET A 128 -17.38 -43.42 -4.17
N ALA A 129 -17.23 -44.02 -5.35
CA ALA A 129 -18.32 -44.61 -6.13
C ALA A 129 -18.73 -46.03 -5.68
N ASP A 130 -18.15 -46.57 -4.62
CA ASP A 130 -18.42 -47.95 -4.22
C ASP A 130 -19.91 -48.17 -3.89
N GLY A 131 -20.47 -49.28 -4.36
CA GLY A 131 -21.90 -49.58 -4.29
C GLY A 131 -22.80 -48.80 -5.27
N ILE A 132 -22.24 -47.90 -6.10
CA ILE A 132 -23.01 -47.12 -7.08
C ILE A 132 -22.83 -47.72 -8.48
N SER A 133 -23.93 -48.16 -9.10
CA SER A 133 -23.89 -48.81 -10.41
C SER A 133 -23.63 -47.84 -11.57
N ARG A 134 -24.27 -46.66 -11.55
CA ARG A 134 -24.05 -45.57 -12.50
C ARG A 134 -24.52 -44.25 -11.89
N SER A 135 -23.77 -43.18 -12.14
CA SER A 135 -24.09 -41.82 -11.69
C SER A 135 -24.04 -40.85 -12.85
N ASN A 136 -24.86 -39.81 -12.79
CA ASN A 136 -24.67 -38.59 -13.56
C ASN A 136 -23.75 -37.64 -12.78
N VAL A 137 -22.57 -37.36 -13.31
CA VAL A 137 -21.55 -36.52 -12.67
C VAL A 137 -21.42 -35.22 -13.45
N ALA A 138 -21.53 -34.08 -12.77
CA ALA A 138 -21.32 -32.79 -13.41
C ALA A 138 -19.83 -32.50 -13.56
N HIS A 139 -19.40 -32.18 -14.77
CA HIS A 139 -18.07 -31.63 -15.05
C HIS A 139 -18.15 -30.11 -15.03
N THR A 140 -17.78 -29.54 -13.90
CA THR A 140 -17.90 -28.11 -13.58
C THR A 140 -16.54 -27.41 -13.51
N THR A 141 -15.43 -28.14 -13.35
CA THR A 141 -14.12 -27.50 -13.17
C THR A 141 -13.53 -27.10 -14.52
N GLU A 142 -12.86 -25.94 -14.58
CA GLU A 142 -12.10 -25.52 -15.76
C GLU A 142 -11.02 -26.57 -16.11
N MET A 143 -10.83 -26.82 -17.41
CA MET A 143 -9.91 -27.88 -17.89
C MET A 143 -8.45 -27.63 -17.50
N THR A 144 -8.10 -26.38 -17.18
CA THR A 144 -6.76 -25.92 -16.74
C THR A 144 -6.48 -26.19 -15.26
N PHE A 145 -7.47 -26.67 -14.50
CA PHE A 145 -7.35 -27.05 -13.10
C PHE A 145 -7.44 -28.56 -12.95
N ASP A 146 -6.67 -29.12 -12.03
CA ASP A 146 -6.53 -30.56 -11.88
C ASP A 146 -7.76 -31.31 -11.33
N PRO A 147 -8.71 -30.73 -10.55
CA PRO A 147 -9.98 -31.40 -10.23
C PRO A 147 -10.85 -31.69 -11.47
N SER A 148 -10.62 -31.01 -12.60
CA SER A 148 -11.29 -31.38 -13.86
C SER A 148 -10.91 -32.79 -14.33
N LEU A 149 -9.71 -33.27 -13.98
CA LEU A 149 -9.26 -34.62 -14.29
C LEU A 149 -9.83 -35.65 -13.30
N GLU A 150 -10.06 -35.28 -12.04
CA GLU A 150 -10.79 -36.13 -11.09
C GLU A 150 -12.25 -36.34 -11.55
N GLN A 151 -12.94 -35.26 -11.95
CA GLN A 151 -14.28 -35.35 -12.54
C GLN A 151 -14.29 -36.25 -13.79
N PHE A 152 -13.28 -36.15 -14.65
CA PHE A 152 -13.12 -37.04 -15.80
C PHE A 152 -12.93 -38.52 -15.41
N LEU A 153 -12.25 -38.82 -14.30
CA LEU A 153 -12.05 -40.20 -13.85
C LEU A 153 -13.36 -40.92 -13.48
N TRP A 154 -14.44 -40.19 -13.17
CA TRP A 154 -15.77 -40.78 -13.02
C TRP A 154 -16.29 -41.39 -14.34
N LEU A 155 -16.01 -40.76 -15.48
CA LEU A 155 -16.31 -41.35 -16.79
C LEU A 155 -15.54 -42.66 -16.98
N VAL A 156 -14.26 -42.67 -16.62
CA VAL A 156 -13.38 -43.85 -16.69
C VAL A 156 -13.86 -44.97 -15.76
N ALA A 157 -14.50 -44.62 -14.64
CA ALA A 157 -15.11 -45.57 -13.71
C ALA A 157 -16.45 -46.14 -14.19
N GLY A 158 -17.00 -45.66 -15.31
CA GLY A 158 -18.25 -46.16 -15.91
C GLY A 158 -19.48 -45.27 -15.68
N HIS A 159 -19.31 -44.10 -15.05
CA HIS A 159 -20.37 -43.14 -14.83
C HIS A 159 -20.60 -42.26 -16.08
N THR A 160 -21.68 -41.47 -16.07
CA THR A 160 -21.99 -40.51 -17.14
C THR A 160 -21.47 -39.14 -16.76
N LEU A 161 -20.59 -38.56 -17.57
CA LEU A 161 -20.07 -37.20 -17.36
C LEU A 161 -20.91 -36.19 -18.15
N HIS A 162 -21.54 -35.26 -17.43
CA HIS A 162 -22.30 -34.14 -17.99
C HIS A 162 -21.41 -32.92 -18.06
N VAL A 163 -20.98 -32.55 -19.26
CA VAL A 163 -20.10 -31.38 -19.46
C VAL A 163 -20.92 -30.11 -19.33
N VAL A 164 -20.74 -29.37 -18.23
CA VAL A 164 -21.59 -28.21 -17.90
C VAL A 164 -21.11 -26.97 -18.66
N PRO A 165 -21.97 -26.29 -19.44
CA PRO A 165 -21.64 -25.01 -20.08
C PRO A 165 -21.17 -23.96 -19.07
N GLU A 166 -20.27 -23.05 -19.48
CA GLU A 166 -19.66 -22.09 -18.56
C GLU A 166 -20.62 -21.02 -18.04
N ASP A 167 -21.57 -20.58 -18.87
CA ASP A 167 -22.66 -19.71 -18.49
C ASP A 167 -23.56 -20.35 -17.42
N VAL A 168 -23.93 -21.62 -17.60
CA VAL A 168 -24.71 -22.39 -16.62
C VAL A 168 -23.94 -22.59 -15.32
N ARG A 169 -22.63 -22.87 -15.40
CA ARG A 169 -21.79 -23.08 -14.21
C ARG A 169 -21.67 -21.82 -13.35
N ARG A 170 -21.61 -20.63 -13.96
CA ARG A 170 -21.44 -19.35 -13.26
C ARG A 170 -22.70 -18.86 -12.57
N ASP A 171 -23.86 -19.33 -13.01
CA ASP A 171 -25.17 -18.99 -12.45
C ASP A 171 -25.63 -20.11 -11.49
N PRO A 172 -25.67 -19.85 -10.16
CA PRO A 172 -26.09 -20.85 -9.18
C PRO A 172 -27.50 -21.40 -9.43
N GLU A 173 -28.46 -20.56 -9.84
CA GLU A 173 -29.84 -20.99 -10.09
C GLU A 173 -29.91 -21.87 -11.34
N ALA A 174 -29.19 -21.49 -12.39
CA ALA A 174 -29.11 -22.29 -13.61
C ALA A 174 -28.45 -23.65 -13.35
N LEU A 175 -27.38 -23.70 -12.56
CA LEU A 175 -26.68 -24.93 -12.19
C LEU A 175 -27.56 -25.83 -11.32
N VAL A 176 -28.24 -25.31 -10.29
CA VAL A 176 -29.21 -26.08 -9.50
C VAL A 176 -30.35 -26.59 -10.37
N GLY A 177 -30.84 -25.78 -11.32
CA GLY A 177 -31.81 -26.21 -12.32
C GLY A 177 -31.29 -27.36 -13.19
N LEU A 178 -30.01 -27.33 -13.59
CA LEU A 178 -29.38 -28.43 -14.32
C LEU A 178 -29.27 -29.69 -13.46
N VAL A 179 -28.87 -29.57 -12.19
CA VAL A 179 -28.79 -30.70 -11.25
C VAL A 179 -30.10 -31.47 -11.20
N ARG A 180 -31.23 -30.75 -11.11
CA ARG A 180 -32.57 -31.34 -11.10
C ARG A 180 -32.95 -31.94 -12.46
N ARG A 181 -32.82 -31.18 -13.56
CA ARG A 181 -33.26 -31.62 -14.90
C ARG A 181 -32.44 -32.79 -15.47
N ALA A 182 -31.12 -32.77 -15.26
CA ALA A 182 -30.20 -33.81 -15.74
C ALA A 182 -29.99 -34.92 -14.70
N ALA A 183 -30.70 -34.87 -13.57
CA ALA A 183 -30.62 -35.82 -12.48
C ALA A 183 -29.17 -36.08 -12.04
N ILE A 184 -28.39 -35.00 -11.85
CA ILE A 184 -26.98 -35.08 -11.42
C ILE A 184 -26.93 -35.71 -10.01
N ASP A 185 -26.13 -36.76 -9.87
CA ASP A 185 -25.93 -37.49 -8.62
C ASP A 185 -24.66 -37.04 -7.90
N ALA A 186 -23.62 -36.60 -8.63
CA ALA A 186 -22.35 -36.16 -8.07
C ALA A 186 -21.89 -34.79 -8.59
N LEU A 187 -21.48 -33.91 -7.68
CA LEU A 187 -20.85 -32.61 -7.99
C LEU A 187 -19.52 -32.48 -7.26
N ASN A 188 -18.49 -31.95 -7.92
CA ASN A 188 -17.30 -31.41 -7.26
C ASN A 188 -17.30 -29.88 -7.40
N VAL A 189 -17.21 -29.18 -6.27
CA VAL A 189 -17.23 -27.70 -6.19
C VAL A 189 -16.33 -27.20 -5.05
N THR A 190 -15.96 -25.91 -5.09
CA THR A 190 -15.28 -25.27 -3.97
C THR A 190 -16.26 -24.94 -2.84
N PRO A 191 -15.79 -24.81 -1.58
CA PRO A 191 -16.62 -24.36 -0.46
C PRO A 191 -17.41 -23.08 -0.75
N SER A 192 -16.77 -22.06 -1.33
CA SER A 192 -17.44 -20.80 -1.68
C SER A 192 -18.57 -21.01 -2.70
N HIS A 193 -18.33 -21.81 -3.75
CA HIS A 193 -19.35 -22.08 -4.77
C HIS A 193 -20.48 -22.94 -4.21
N LEU A 194 -20.17 -23.91 -3.34
CA LEU A 194 -21.17 -24.72 -2.68
C LEU A 194 -22.11 -23.87 -1.81
N GLY A 195 -21.58 -22.87 -1.09
CA GLY A 195 -22.40 -21.92 -0.33
C GLY A 195 -23.44 -21.23 -1.21
N MET A 196 -23.02 -20.70 -2.37
CA MET A 196 -23.94 -20.08 -3.34
C MET A 196 -24.99 -21.06 -3.88
N LEU A 197 -24.61 -22.31 -4.13
CA LEU A 197 -25.54 -23.33 -4.62
C LEU A 197 -26.56 -23.74 -3.54
N ILE A 198 -26.13 -23.82 -2.28
CA ILE A 198 -27.04 -24.09 -1.15
C ILE A 198 -28.05 -22.95 -1.02
N GLU A 199 -27.61 -21.69 -1.12
CA GLU A 199 -28.51 -20.53 -1.12
C GLU A 199 -29.50 -20.55 -2.30
N ALA A 200 -29.09 -21.06 -3.46
CA ALA A 200 -29.95 -21.30 -4.62
C ALA A 200 -30.82 -22.57 -4.51
N GLY A 201 -30.79 -23.26 -3.37
CA GLY A 201 -31.65 -24.41 -3.07
C GLY A 201 -31.11 -25.76 -3.56
N LEU A 202 -29.80 -25.95 -3.74
CA LEU A 202 -29.20 -27.22 -4.17
C LEU A 202 -29.60 -28.41 -3.29
N LEU A 203 -29.72 -28.17 -1.97
CA LEU A 203 -30.05 -29.18 -0.97
C LEU A 203 -31.54 -29.14 -0.57
N GLU A 204 -32.39 -28.55 -1.42
CA GLU A 204 -33.83 -28.40 -1.20
C GLU A 204 -34.66 -29.06 -2.30
N GLY A 205 -35.83 -29.57 -1.90
CA GLY A 205 -36.80 -30.23 -2.78
C GLY A 205 -36.58 -31.74 -2.92
N ASP A 206 -37.33 -32.35 -3.84
CA ASP A 206 -37.40 -33.82 -3.97
C ASP A 206 -36.18 -34.47 -4.65
N ARG A 207 -35.24 -33.66 -5.15
CA ARG A 207 -34.05 -34.14 -5.86
C ARG A 207 -32.83 -33.33 -5.45
N VAL A 208 -32.03 -33.93 -4.56
CA VAL A 208 -30.70 -33.45 -4.15
C VAL A 208 -29.61 -34.38 -4.72
N PRO A 209 -28.38 -33.90 -4.93
CA PRO A 209 -27.28 -34.77 -5.33
C PRO A 209 -26.98 -35.79 -4.23
N GLY A 210 -26.71 -37.05 -4.61
CA GLY A 210 -26.36 -38.10 -3.66
C GLY A 210 -24.92 -37.98 -3.14
N THR A 211 -24.04 -37.30 -3.87
CA THR A 211 -22.65 -37.08 -3.48
C THR A 211 -22.18 -35.67 -3.85
N VAL A 212 -21.52 -35.00 -2.92
CA VAL A 212 -20.89 -33.70 -3.16
C VAL A 212 -19.46 -33.73 -2.65
N LEU A 213 -18.52 -33.52 -3.56
CA LEU A 213 -17.10 -33.38 -3.27
C LEU A 213 -16.78 -31.90 -3.12
N VAL A 214 -16.07 -31.56 -2.05
CA VAL A 214 -15.75 -30.18 -1.68
C VAL A 214 -14.24 -30.07 -1.48
N GLY A 215 -13.58 -29.15 -2.18
CA GLY A 215 -12.13 -29.02 -2.10
C GLY A 215 -11.60 -27.71 -2.63
N GLY A 216 -10.27 -27.56 -2.60
CA GLY A 216 -9.59 -26.37 -3.11
C GLY A 216 -9.52 -25.19 -2.13
N GLU A 217 -10.45 -25.05 -1.19
CA GLU A 217 -10.46 -24.03 -0.13
C GLU A 217 -10.72 -24.65 1.26
N ALA A 218 -10.49 -23.89 2.33
CA ALA A 218 -10.89 -24.32 3.66
C ALA A 218 -12.41 -24.24 3.82
N VAL A 219 -13.04 -25.31 4.30
CA VAL A 219 -14.47 -25.31 4.66
C VAL A 219 -14.67 -24.52 5.95
N SER A 220 -15.54 -23.52 5.92
CA SER A 220 -15.86 -22.73 7.13
C SER A 220 -16.61 -23.58 8.16
N ALA A 221 -16.48 -23.23 9.45
CA ALA A 221 -17.20 -23.94 10.51
C ALA A 221 -18.73 -23.84 10.36
N ALA A 222 -19.24 -22.78 9.72
CA ALA A 222 -20.67 -22.62 9.42
C ALA A 222 -21.10 -23.59 8.32
N LEU A 223 -20.39 -23.61 7.19
CA LEU A 223 -20.68 -24.51 6.09
C LEU A 223 -20.56 -25.98 6.54
N TRP A 224 -19.51 -26.32 7.30
CA TRP A 224 -19.31 -27.67 7.85
C TRP A 224 -20.53 -28.17 8.64
N ARG A 225 -21.11 -27.33 9.50
CA ARG A 225 -22.32 -27.66 10.27
C ARG A 225 -23.50 -27.92 9.34
N THR A 226 -23.74 -27.04 8.37
CA THR A 226 -24.80 -27.22 7.36
C THR A 226 -24.65 -28.52 6.58
N LEU A 227 -23.43 -28.86 6.13
CA LEU A 227 -23.19 -30.11 5.39
C LEU A 227 -23.47 -31.34 6.26
N ARG A 228 -23.08 -31.32 7.54
CA ARG A 228 -23.34 -32.42 8.47
C ARG A 228 -24.82 -32.61 8.78
N GLU A 229 -25.57 -31.52 8.92
CA GLU A 229 -27.03 -31.57 9.09
C GLU A 229 -27.76 -32.17 7.88
N ARG A 230 -27.14 -32.15 6.70
CA ARG A 230 -27.69 -32.70 5.45
C ARG A 230 -27.03 -34.02 5.04
N ALA A 231 -26.13 -34.56 5.86
CA ALA A 231 -25.33 -35.75 5.55
C ALA A 231 -26.16 -37.06 5.50
N THR A 232 -27.43 -37.01 5.90
CA THR A 232 -28.38 -38.13 5.81
C THR A 232 -28.86 -38.38 4.39
N ASP A 233 -29.03 -37.32 3.59
CA ASP A 233 -29.60 -37.37 2.25
C ASP A 233 -28.53 -37.23 1.16
N THR A 234 -27.43 -36.55 1.48
CA THR A 234 -26.29 -36.32 0.58
C THR A 234 -24.99 -36.70 1.29
N ARG A 235 -24.14 -37.51 0.65
CA ARG A 235 -22.78 -37.77 1.15
C ARG A 235 -21.86 -36.62 0.77
N PHE A 236 -21.21 -36.01 1.76
CA PHE A 236 -20.26 -34.93 1.54
C PHE A 236 -18.83 -35.43 1.79
N PHE A 237 -17.94 -35.18 0.84
CA PHE A 237 -16.51 -35.45 0.98
C PHE A 237 -15.74 -34.14 1.00
N ASN A 238 -14.98 -33.88 2.07
CA ASN A 238 -14.01 -32.79 2.08
C ASN A 238 -12.65 -33.33 1.62
N LEU A 239 -12.15 -32.80 0.52
CA LEU A 239 -10.94 -33.22 -0.16
C LEU A 239 -9.84 -32.18 0.01
N TYR A 240 -8.62 -32.65 0.20
CA TYR A 240 -7.43 -31.80 0.23
C TYR A 240 -6.32 -32.44 -0.58
N GLY A 241 -5.74 -31.66 -1.47
CA GLY A 241 -4.47 -31.95 -2.11
C GLY A 241 -3.98 -30.73 -2.90
N PRO A 242 -2.66 -30.53 -2.99
CA PRO A 242 -2.07 -29.64 -3.95
C PRO A 242 -1.90 -30.36 -5.30
N THR A 243 -1.77 -29.61 -6.40
CA THR A 243 -1.52 -30.18 -7.74
C THR A 243 -0.29 -31.09 -7.79
N GLU A 244 0.74 -30.79 -7.00
CA GLU A 244 1.94 -31.63 -6.86
C GLU A 244 1.68 -33.01 -6.20
N GLY A 245 0.55 -33.17 -5.52
CA GLY A 245 0.04 -34.42 -4.93
C GLY A 245 -0.99 -35.15 -5.79
N THR A 246 -1.23 -34.69 -7.03
CA THR A 246 -2.22 -35.23 -7.98
C THR A 246 -3.66 -35.08 -7.48
N VAL A 247 -4.18 -33.85 -7.52
CA VAL A 247 -5.53 -33.44 -7.12
C VAL A 247 -5.78 -33.58 -5.62
N ASP A 248 -5.90 -34.81 -5.13
CA ASP A 248 -6.32 -35.13 -3.77
C ASP A 248 -5.29 -36.01 -3.08
N ALA A 249 -5.00 -35.69 -1.82
CA ALA A 249 -4.07 -36.39 -0.95
C ALA A 249 -4.74 -36.92 0.31
N THR A 250 -5.78 -36.24 0.80
CA THR A 250 -6.61 -36.67 1.92
C THR A 250 -8.09 -36.47 1.62
N CYS A 251 -8.93 -37.26 2.29
CA CYS A 251 -10.39 -37.18 2.18
C CYS A 251 -11.02 -37.39 3.56
N HIS A 252 -12.07 -36.63 3.84
CA HIS A 252 -12.98 -36.84 4.97
C HIS A 252 -14.41 -37.05 4.47
N ASP A 253 -15.04 -38.17 4.85
CA ASP A 253 -16.48 -38.36 4.71
C ASP A 253 -17.19 -37.71 5.90
N LEU A 254 -18.01 -36.69 5.63
CA LEU A 254 -18.69 -35.91 6.67
C LEU A 254 -19.82 -36.68 7.37
N SER A 255 -20.13 -37.91 6.93
CA SER A 255 -21.00 -38.81 7.71
C SER A 255 -20.34 -39.27 9.02
N ALA A 256 -19.01 -39.15 9.14
CA ALA A 256 -18.28 -39.46 10.36
C ALA A 256 -18.48 -38.38 11.45
N PRO A 257 -18.44 -38.73 12.74
CA PRO A 257 -18.74 -37.80 13.83
C PRO A 257 -17.54 -36.89 14.15
N VAL A 258 -17.28 -35.88 13.31
CA VAL A 258 -16.29 -34.82 13.57
C VAL A 258 -16.94 -33.44 13.50
N ASP A 259 -16.97 -32.73 14.62
CA ASP A 259 -17.70 -31.46 14.76
C ASP A 259 -16.95 -30.23 14.23
N VAL A 260 -15.67 -30.39 13.88
CA VAL A 260 -14.82 -29.31 13.36
C VAL A 260 -14.36 -29.63 11.93
N PRO A 261 -14.11 -28.61 11.09
CA PRO A 261 -13.55 -28.83 9.76
C PRO A 261 -12.21 -29.56 9.82
N VAL A 262 -12.14 -30.72 9.17
CA VAL A 262 -10.93 -31.52 9.00
C VAL A 262 -10.74 -31.88 7.54
N ILE A 263 -9.49 -32.05 7.13
CA ILE A 263 -9.13 -32.55 5.78
C ILE A 263 -9.03 -34.08 5.75
N GLY A 264 -9.31 -34.74 6.88
CA GLY A 264 -9.53 -36.18 6.95
C GLY A 264 -8.24 -36.99 7.01
N ALA A 265 -8.24 -38.14 6.35
CA ALA A 265 -7.15 -39.11 6.38
C ALA A 265 -6.51 -39.29 4.99
N PRO A 266 -5.26 -39.78 4.91
CA PRO A 266 -4.58 -40.00 3.64
C PRO A 266 -5.33 -40.96 2.72
N LEU A 267 -5.32 -40.65 1.41
CA LEU A 267 -5.82 -41.56 0.39
C LEU A 267 -4.96 -42.84 0.30
N PRO A 268 -5.51 -43.94 -0.25
CA PRO A 268 -4.74 -45.15 -0.47
C PRO A 268 -3.42 -44.89 -1.21
N HIS A 269 -2.32 -45.44 -0.68
CA HIS A 269 -0.96 -45.27 -1.21
C HIS A 269 -0.38 -43.85 -1.20
N VAL A 270 -1.11 -42.87 -0.63
CA VAL A 270 -0.56 -41.59 -0.22
C VAL A 270 -0.01 -41.72 1.21
N ARG A 271 1.05 -40.98 1.50
CA ARG A 271 1.60 -40.82 2.84
C ARG A 271 1.50 -39.35 3.19
N VAL A 272 0.99 -39.06 4.38
CA VAL A 272 0.97 -37.70 4.91
C VAL A 272 1.77 -37.69 6.20
N ARG A 273 2.68 -36.73 6.31
CA ARG A 273 3.47 -36.48 7.50
C ARG A 273 3.27 -35.03 7.92
N VAL A 274 3.20 -34.81 9.22
CA VAL A 274 3.24 -33.47 9.80
C VAL A 274 4.59 -33.34 10.48
N LEU A 275 5.46 -32.49 9.95
CA LEU A 275 6.86 -32.39 10.35
C LEU A 275 7.18 -30.99 10.92
N ASP A 276 8.19 -30.92 11.78
CA ASP A 276 8.78 -29.67 12.23
C ASP A 276 9.86 -29.14 11.26
N ALA A 277 10.52 -28.04 11.62
CA ALA A 277 11.57 -27.41 10.83
C ALA A 277 12.84 -28.28 10.66
N HIS A 278 13.01 -29.30 11.49
CA HIS A 278 14.12 -30.27 11.42
C HIS A 278 13.70 -31.57 10.72
N LEU A 279 12.58 -31.53 10.00
CA LEU A 279 11.95 -32.67 9.32
C LEU A 279 11.62 -33.82 10.27
N GLN A 280 11.40 -33.58 11.57
CA GLN A 280 10.99 -34.60 12.54
C GLN A 280 9.47 -34.66 12.67
N PRO A 281 8.85 -35.84 12.86
CA PRO A 281 7.40 -35.94 13.01
C PRO A 281 6.96 -35.30 14.32
N VAL A 282 5.94 -34.44 14.26
CA VAL A 282 5.38 -33.82 15.47
C VAL A 282 4.41 -34.77 16.18
N PRO A 283 4.25 -34.68 17.52
CA PRO A 283 3.25 -35.45 18.26
C PRO A 283 1.81 -35.12 17.84
N VAL A 284 0.87 -36.02 18.14
CA VAL A 284 -0.58 -35.77 17.97
C VAL A 284 -0.98 -34.51 18.75
N GLY A 285 -1.77 -33.64 18.13
CA GLY A 285 -2.22 -32.36 18.66
C GLY A 285 -1.26 -31.19 18.42
N VAL A 286 -0.01 -31.45 18.04
CA VAL A 286 1.00 -30.41 17.76
C VAL A 286 0.95 -30.00 16.29
N ALA A 287 1.01 -28.70 16.03
CA ALA A 287 1.03 -28.17 14.67
C ALA A 287 2.40 -28.35 14.02
N GLY A 288 2.42 -28.71 12.75
CA GLY A 288 3.61 -28.73 11.89
C GLY A 288 3.24 -28.55 10.43
N GLU A 289 4.22 -28.64 9.54
CA GLU A 289 4.03 -28.52 8.08
C GLU A 289 3.66 -29.88 7.47
N ILE A 290 2.73 -29.89 6.51
CA ILE A 290 2.32 -31.09 5.77
C ILE A 290 3.39 -31.46 4.72
N TYR A 291 3.80 -32.72 4.75
CA TYR A 291 4.61 -33.34 3.72
C TYR A 291 3.87 -34.53 3.12
N LEU A 292 3.80 -34.58 1.79
CA LEU A 292 3.14 -35.65 1.05
C LEU A 292 4.18 -36.63 0.50
N GLY A 293 3.91 -37.92 0.59
CA GLY A 293 4.75 -38.98 0.05
C GLY A 293 3.92 -40.05 -0.67
N GLY A 294 4.62 -41.01 -1.26
CA GLY A 294 3.99 -42.15 -1.92
C GLY A 294 3.62 -41.90 -3.37
N LEU A 295 2.68 -42.70 -3.88
CA LEU A 295 2.45 -42.84 -5.32
C LEU A 295 1.66 -41.67 -5.94
N GLY A 296 1.04 -40.81 -5.13
CA GLY A 296 0.32 -39.61 -5.60
C GLY A 296 1.24 -38.46 -6.01
N LEU A 297 2.54 -38.51 -5.73
CA LEU A 297 3.43 -37.40 -6.07
C LEU A 297 3.60 -37.22 -7.59
N ALA A 298 3.61 -35.95 -8.00
CA ALA A 298 4.02 -35.53 -9.33
C ALA A 298 5.51 -35.82 -9.57
N ARG A 299 5.92 -35.83 -10.84
CA ARG A 299 7.34 -35.95 -11.22
C ARG A 299 8.12 -34.73 -10.74
N GLY A 300 7.55 -33.53 -10.88
CA GLY A 300 8.19 -32.28 -10.53
C GLY A 300 7.71 -31.13 -11.42
N TYR A 301 8.47 -30.04 -11.43
CA TYR A 301 8.17 -28.86 -12.23
C TYR A 301 8.87 -28.91 -13.59
N VAL A 302 8.15 -28.54 -14.66
CA VAL A 302 8.68 -28.47 -16.04
C VAL A 302 9.87 -27.51 -16.06
N ASN A 303 11.02 -27.97 -16.58
CA ASN A 303 12.23 -27.16 -16.77
C ASN A 303 12.73 -26.38 -15.52
N ARG A 304 12.37 -26.83 -14.32
CA ARG A 304 12.76 -26.19 -13.05
C ARG A 304 13.35 -27.23 -12.08
N PRO A 305 14.52 -27.83 -12.38
CA PRO A 305 15.12 -28.86 -11.53
C PRO A 305 15.49 -28.35 -10.14
N GLY A 306 15.96 -27.10 -10.02
CA GLY A 306 16.27 -26.47 -8.73
C GLY A 306 15.06 -26.36 -7.81
N LEU A 307 13.96 -25.79 -8.32
CA LEU A 307 12.70 -25.70 -7.57
C LEU A 307 12.13 -27.10 -7.25
N THR A 308 12.27 -28.03 -8.18
CA THR A 308 11.85 -29.43 -7.96
C THR A 308 12.62 -30.04 -6.80
N ALA A 309 13.95 -29.90 -6.74
CA ALA A 309 14.76 -30.42 -5.64
C ALA A 309 14.47 -29.74 -4.29
N GLN A 310 14.07 -28.46 -4.31
CA GLN A 310 13.68 -27.72 -3.10
C GLN A 310 12.33 -28.18 -2.53
N ARG A 311 11.37 -28.53 -3.39
CA ARG A 311 10.01 -28.89 -2.97
C ARG A 311 9.76 -30.40 -2.90
N PHE A 312 10.37 -31.20 -3.78
CA PHE A 312 10.31 -32.66 -3.80
C PHE A 312 11.61 -33.24 -3.25
N ILE A 313 11.75 -33.20 -1.93
CA ILE A 313 12.93 -33.65 -1.19
C ILE A 313 12.99 -35.19 -1.09
N ALA A 314 14.13 -35.74 -0.72
CA ALA A 314 14.24 -37.17 -0.41
C ALA A 314 13.36 -37.54 0.79
N ASP A 315 12.74 -38.73 0.79
CA ASP A 315 11.97 -39.24 1.92
C ASP A 315 12.88 -40.01 2.89
N PRO A 316 13.29 -39.43 4.04
CA PRO A 316 14.17 -40.11 4.99
C PRO A 316 13.48 -41.26 5.73
N TYR A 317 12.17 -41.42 5.55
CA TYR A 317 11.35 -42.41 6.25
C TYR A 317 10.99 -43.62 5.38
N SER A 318 11.37 -43.61 4.11
CA SER A 318 11.09 -44.71 3.20
C SER A 318 12.33 -45.57 3.01
N SER A 319 12.17 -46.89 3.11
CA SER A 319 13.19 -47.85 2.70
C SER A 319 13.26 -48.06 1.18
N THR A 320 12.29 -47.52 0.43
CA THR A 320 12.27 -47.61 -1.03
C THR A 320 13.25 -46.61 -1.64
N PRO A 321 14.26 -47.07 -2.41
CA PRO A 321 15.19 -46.17 -3.07
C PRO A 321 14.49 -45.16 -3.98
N GLY A 322 14.90 -43.89 -3.90
CA GLY A 322 14.34 -42.82 -4.73
C GLY A 322 12.96 -42.30 -4.28
N SER A 323 12.44 -42.74 -3.14
CA SER A 323 11.25 -42.13 -2.53
C SER A 323 11.46 -40.66 -2.19
N ARG A 324 10.39 -39.87 -2.32
CA ARG A 324 10.40 -38.42 -2.12
C ARG A 324 9.25 -37.97 -1.23
N LEU A 325 9.44 -36.83 -0.59
CA LEU A 325 8.39 -36.04 0.06
C LEU A 325 8.20 -34.73 -0.69
N TYR A 326 6.96 -34.33 -0.91
CA TYR A 326 6.60 -33.00 -1.37
C TYR A 326 6.24 -32.10 -0.17
N ARG A 327 6.93 -30.96 -0.07
CA ARG A 327 6.73 -29.93 0.94
C ARG A 327 5.62 -28.95 0.51
N THR A 328 4.46 -29.00 1.18
CA THR A 328 3.25 -28.29 0.69
C THR A 328 3.20 -26.80 1.06
N GLY A 329 3.90 -26.38 2.11
CA GLY A 329 3.71 -25.05 2.73
C GLY A 329 2.38 -24.91 3.49
N ASP A 330 1.66 -26.01 3.75
CA ASP A 330 0.42 -26.02 4.53
C ASP A 330 0.70 -26.48 5.96
N ARG A 331 0.05 -25.86 6.94
CA ARG A 331 0.17 -26.21 8.36
C ARG A 331 -1.02 -27.04 8.80
N ALA A 332 -0.78 -28.09 9.56
CA ALA A 332 -1.83 -28.94 10.12
C ALA A 332 -1.41 -29.58 11.44
N ARG A 333 -2.35 -30.26 12.09
CA ARG A 333 -2.08 -31.15 13.22
C ARG A 333 -2.89 -32.43 13.11
N TRP A 334 -2.29 -33.54 13.53
CA TRP A 334 -3.04 -34.78 13.75
C TRP A 334 -3.93 -34.65 14.97
N ARG A 335 -5.17 -35.12 14.85
CA ARG A 335 -6.10 -35.23 15.97
C ARG A 335 -6.03 -36.64 16.59
N PRO A 336 -6.46 -36.81 17.85
CA PRO A 336 -6.51 -38.12 18.50
C PRO A 336 -7.38 -39.15 17.76
N ASP A 337 -8.38 -38.67 17.01
CA ASP A 337 -9.28 -39.48 16.18
C ASP A 337 -8.65 -39.96 14.85
N GLY A 338 -7.39 -39.61 14.58
CA GLY A 338 -6.67 -39.99 13.37
C GLY A 338 -6.97 -39.11 12.14
N THR A 339 -7.77 -38.05 12.30
CA THR A 339 -8.02 -37.07 11.24
C THR A 339 -7.05 -35.90 11.30
N LEU A 340 -6.85 -35.22 10.17
CA LEU A 340 -5.94 -34.11 10.03
C LEU A 340 -6.71 -32.78 10.00
N GLU A 341 -6.36 -31.86 10.90
CA GLU A 341 -6.94 -30.52 10.99
C GLU A 341 -6.04 -29.52 10.26
N TYR A 342 -6.60 -28.82 9.27
CA TYR A 342 -5.87 -27.80 8.51
C TYR A 342 -5.84 -26.47 9.28
N LEU A 343 -4.67 -25.86 9.38
CA LEU A 343 -4.40 -24.66 10.21
C LEU A 343 -3.95 -23.45 9.38
N GLY A 344 -4.11 -23.49 8.06
CA GLY A 344 -3.67 -22.43 7.15
C GLY A 344 -2.33 -22.71 6.48
N ARG A 345 -1.75 -21.67 5.89
CA ARG A 345 -0.47 -21.74 5.18
C ARG A 345 0.69 -21.21 6.02
N THR A 346 1.89 -21.62 5.67
CA THR A 346 3.14 -21.10 6.24
C THR A 346 3.74 -19.95 5.41
N ASP A 347 3.22 -19.72 4.20
CA ASP A 347 3.63 -18.66 3.27
C ASP A 347 2.44 -17.75 2.90
N ASP A 348 2.71 -16.68 2.13
CA ASP A 348 1.75 -15.61 1.79
C ASP A 348 0.75 -16.00 0.69
N GLN A 349 0.79 -17.24 0.22
CA GLN A 349 -0.08 -17.68 -0.85
C GLN A 349 -1.54 -17.71 -0.39
N ILE A 350 -2.44 -17.31 -1.28
CA ILE A 350 -3.87 -17.16 -1.01
C ILE A 350 -4.66 -18.18 -1.83
N LYS A 351 -5.73 -18.70 -1.23
CA LYS A 351 -6.79 -19.44 -1.94
C LYS A 351 -8.03 -18.57 -1.99
N LEU A 352 -8.45 -18.17 -3.18
CA LEU A 352 -9.61 -17.31 -3.38
C LEU A 352 -10.46 -17.83 -4.53
N ARG A 353 -11.73 -18.17 -4.27
CA ARG A 353 -12.69 -18.69 -5.26
C ARG A 353 -12.18 -19.94 -6.01
N GLY A 354 -11.41 -20.79 -5.32
CA GLY A 354 -10.76 -21.99 -5.87
C GLY A 354 -9.41 -21.75 -6.52
N PHE A 355 -9.00 -20.49 -6.71
CA PHE A 355 -7.73 -20.14 -7.34
C PHE A 355 -6.64 -20.08 -6.29
N ARG A 356 -5.52 -20.76 -6.57
CA ARG A 356 -4.27 -20.62 -5.83
C ARG A 356 -3.54 -19.40 -6.40
N ILE A 357 -3.44 -18.32 -5.62
CA ILE A 357 -2.95 -17.01 -6.04
C ILE A 357 -1.69 -16.67 -5.24
N GLU A 358 -0.63 -16.27 -5.93
CA GLU A 358 0.60 -15.76 -5.33
C GLU A 358 0.57 -14.23 -5.40
N PRO A 359 0.41 -13.51 -4.28
CA PRO A 359 0.39 -12.03 -4.28
C PRO A 359 1.59 -11.41 -5.01
N GLY A 360 2.77 -12.01 -4.84
CA GLY A 360 4.00 -11.61 -5.52
C GLY A 360 3.90 -11.60 -7.05
N GLU A 361 3.07 -12.45 -7.68
CA GLU A 361 2.84 -12.41 -9.13
C GLU A 361 2.13 -11.12 -9.56
N ILE A 362 1.15 -10.68 -8.75
CA ILE A 362 0.38 -9.47 -8.99
C ILE A 362 1.25 -8.24 -8.67
N GLU A 363 1.99 -8.27 -7.56
CA GLU A 363 2.91 -7.19 -7.16
C GLU A 363 4.01 -6.97 -8.20
N ALA A 364 4.63 -8.05 -8.69
CA ALA A 364 5.64 -7.98 -9.74
C ALA A 364 5.06 -7.43 -11.06
N THR A 365 3.81 -7.77 -11.39
CA THR A 365 3.12 -7.23 -12.57
C THR A 365 2.81 -5.73 -12.40
N LEU A 366 2.31 -5.32 -11.23
CA LEU A 366 1.97 -3.92 -10.95
C LEU A 366 3.21 -3.02 -10.95
N THR A 367 4.33 -3.49 -10.42
CA THR A 367 5.60 -2.75 -10.37
C THR A 367 6.31 -2.64 -11.72
N GLN A 368 5.85 -3.34 -12.76
CA GLN A 368 6.29 -3.10 -14.14
C GLN A 368 5.68 -1.80 -14.73
N HIS A 369 4.62 -1.26 -14.12
CA HIS A 369 4.03 -0.01 -14.59
C HIS A 369 4.93 1.19 -14.23
N PRO A 370 5.29 2.09 -15.18
CA PRO A 370 6.29 3.15 -14.94
C PRO A 370 5.97 4.13 -13.81
N THR A 371 4.69 4.25 -13.44
CA THR A 371 4.24 5.17 -12.38
C THR A 371 4.15 4.52 -11.00
N VAL A 372 4.28 3.19 -10.90
CA VAL A 372 4.17 2.45 -9.64
C VAL A 372 5.58 2.18 -9.12
N LYS A 373 5.90 2.71 -7.94
CA LYS A 373 7.18 2.50 -7.26
C LYS A 373 7.18 1.18 -6.48
N GLU A 374 6.12 0.95 -5.72
CA GLU A 374 5.96 -0.21 -4.85
C GLU A 374 4.50 -0.69 -4.91
N ALA A 375 4.28 -1.99 -4.77
CA ALA A 375 2.95 -2.58 -4.69
C ALA A 375 2.90 -3.65 -3.60
N ALA A 376 1.77 -3.76 -2.90
CA ALA A 376 1.49 -4.82 -1.94
C ALA A 376 0.07 -5.34 -2.15
N VAL A 377 -0.12 -6.66 -2.19
CA VAL A 377 -1.40 -7.30 -2.50
C VAL A 377 -1.84 -8.17 -1.32
N THR A 378 -3.10 -7.99 -0.89
CA THR A 378 -3.69 -8.74 0.23
C THR A 378 -5.15 -9.08 -0.04
N VAL A 379 -5.76 -9.88 0.84
CA VAL A 379 -7.19 -10.17 0.81
C VAL A 379 -7.90 -9.35 1.88
N ALA A 380 -9.02 -8.74 1.49
CA ALA A 380 -9.96 -8.14 2.42
C ALA A 380 -11.37 -8.63 2.11
N ALA A 381 -12.23 -8.64 3.13
CA ALA A 381 -13.67 -8.81 2.93
C ALA A 381 -14.25 -7.51 2.33
N ASP A 382 -15.21 -7.64 1.42
CA ASP A 382 -16.10 -6.54 1.08
C ASP A 382 -17.18 -6.34 2.16
N ASN A 383 -18.08 -5.39 1.94
CA ASN A 383 -19.16 -5.06 2.88
C ASN A 383 -20.13 -6.23 3.12
N ASN A 384 -20.15 -7.23 2.23
CA ASN A 384 -21.00 -8.42 2.32
C ASN A 384 -20.23 -9.63 2.89
N GLY A 385 -18.98 -9.45 3.33
CA GLY A 385 -18.14 -10.52 3.85
C GLY A 385 -17.45 -11.37 2.78
N ALA A 386 -17.61 -11.04 1.49
CA ALA A 386 -16.98 -11.78 0.41
C ALA A 386 -15.51 -11.38 0.28
N ALA A 387 -14.62 -12.38 0.30
CA ALA A 387 -13.19 -12.14 0.12
C ALA A 387 -12.88 -11.61 -1.29
N ARG A 388 -12.02 -10.60 -1.36
CA ARG A 388 -11.49 -9.99 -2.60
C ARG A 388 -10.02 -9.61 -2.43
N LEU A 389 -9.29 -9.57 -3.54
CA LEU A 389 -7.93 -9.03 -3.56
C LEU A 389 -7.98 -7.49 -3.54
N ILE A 390 -7.07 -6.88 -2.79
CA ILE A 390 -6.80 -5.44 -2.79
C ILE A 390 -5.31 -5.24 -3.06
N ALA A 391 -5.00 -4.35 -4.00
CA ALA A 391 -3.64 -3.91 -4.27
C ALA A 391 -3.45 -2.47 -3.75
N LEU A 392 -2.44 -2.27 -2.91
CA LEU A 392 -1.97 -0.97 -2.46
C LEU A 392 -0.76 -0.58 -3.31
N VAL A 393 -0.80 0.60 -3.93
CA VAL A 393 0.28 1.08 -4.81
C VAL A 393 0.84 2.40 -4.30
N ALA A 394 2.17 2.49 -4.22
CA ALA A 394 2.88 3.74 -4.00
C ALA A 394 3.33 4.28 -5.35
N LEU A 395 3.00 5.53 -5.67
CA LEU A 395 3.39 6.14 -6.93
C LEU A 395 4.84 6.61 -6.91
N ALA A 396 5.51 6.55 -8.07
CA ALA A 396 6.82 7.15 -8.25
C ALA A 396 6.72 8.69 -8.11
N PRO A 397 7.69 9.37 -7.47
CA PRO A 397 7.66 10.82 -7.24
C PRO A 397 7.40 11.66 -8.51
N ARG A 398 7.82 11.14 -9.67
CA ARG A 398 7.69 11.78 -10.98
C ARG A 398 6.28 11.66 -11.60
N ALA A 399 5.43 10.78 -11.07
CA ALA A 399 4.07 10.53 -11.59
C ALA A 399 3.02 11.51 -11.04
N MET A 400 3.29 12.22 -9.93
CA MET A 400 2.45 13.37 -9.53
C MET A 400 2.64 14.57 -10.47
N HIS A 401 3.74 14.60 -11.23
CA HIS A 401 4.13 15.73 -12.09
C HIS A 401 4.12 15.38 -13.60
N SER A 402 3.41 14.32 -14.02
CA SER A 402 3.33 13.98 -15.45
C SER A 402 2.33 14.88 -16.21
N SER A 403 2.65 16.16 -16.25
CA SER A 403 2.21 17.14 -17.25
C SER A 403 3.45 17.95 -17.70
N SER A 404 4.44 17.23 -18.27
CA SER A 404 5.73 17.71 -18.83
C SER A 404 6.59 18.60 -17.92
N PRO A 405 7.93 18.39 -17.85
CA PRO A 405 8.81 19.32 -17.15
C PRO A 405 8.75 20.69 -17.84
N GLY A 406 8.12 21.67 -17.18
CA GLY A 406 7.98 23.06 -17.64
C GLY A 406 6.55 23.54 -17.89
N SER A 407 5.57 22.67 -18.27
CA SER A 407 4.20 23.14 -18.52
C SER A 407 3.28 23.10 -17.30
N GLY A 408 3.42 22.10 -16.43
CA GLY A 408 2.61 21.99 -15.21
C GLY A 408 2.94 23.03 -14.16
N GLN A 409 4.24 23.32 -13.95
CA GLN A 409 4.71 24.33 -12.99
C GLN A 409 4.23 25.74 -13.37
N ASN A 410 4.42 26.15 -14.63
CA ASN A 410 3.95 27.46 -15.10
C ASN A 410 2.41 27.55 -15.04
N ALA A 411 1.69 26.48 -15.41
CA ALA A 411 0.23 26.48 -15.34
C ALA A 411 -0.28 26.65 -13.90
N GLN A 412 0.32 26.00 -12.90
CA GLN A 412 -0.09 26.15 -11.50
C GLN A 412 0.21 27.56 -10.96
N VAL A 413 1.35 28.16 -11.34
CA VAL A 413 1.68 29.56 -11.00
C VAL A 413 0.71 30.53 -11.68
N GLU A 414 0.35 30.28 -12.94
CA GLU A 414 -0.65 31.05 -13.68
C GLU A 414 -2.07 30.92 -13.08
N ASP A 415 -2.45 29.72 -12.63
CA ASP A 415 -3.73 29.45 -11.95
C ASP A 415 -3.82 30.24 -10.64
N TRP A 416 -2.77 30.20 -9.81
CA TRP A 416 -2.69 31.05 -8.62
C TRP A 416 -2.76 32.53 -8.98
N ASN A 417 -2.07 32.97 -10.04
CA ASN A 417 -2.11 34.36 -10.48
C ASN A 417 -3.54 34.82 -10.83
N ALA A 418 -4.29 34.01 -11.57
CA ALA A 418 -5.69 34.33 -11.90
C ALA A 418 -6.56 34.49 -10.64
N VAL A 419 -6.37 33.64 -9.64
CA VAL A 419 -7.08 33.73 -8.35
C VAL A 419 -6.69 35.02 -7.61
N PHE A 420 -5.40 35.34 -7.54
CA PHE A 420 -4.91 36.51 -6.82
C PHE A 420 -5.25 37.82 -7.53
N GLU A 421 -5.22 37.90 -8.86
CA GLU A 421 -5.66 39.10 -9.59
C GLU A 421 -7.12 39.42 -9.25
N THR A 422 -7.99 38.41 -9.30
CA THR A 422 -9.41 38.56 -8.96
C THR A 422 -9.60 39.02 -7.51
N THR A 423 -8.90 38.36 -6.58
CA THR A 423 -8.98 38.68 -5.14
C THR A 423 -8.47 40.09 -4.82
N HIS A 424 -7.40 40.53 -5.47
CA HIS A 424 -6.82 41.86 -5.25
C HIS A 424 -7.64 42.97 -5.91
N ILE A 425 -8.33 42.70 -7.02
CA ILE A 425 -9.30 43.63 -7.62
C ILE A 425 -10.43 43.94 -6.62
N ASP A 426 -11.01 42.92 -6.00
CA ASP A 426 -12.07 43.08 -4.98
C ASP A 426 -11.57 43.75 -3.67
N ALA A 427 -10.25 43.74 -3.46
CA ALA A 427 -9.59 44.33 -2.32
C ALA A 427 -9.35 45.86 -2.45
N ALA A 428 -9.60 46.47 -3.61
CA ALA A 428 -9.34 47.89 -3.87
C ALA A 428 -10.12 48.90 -2.98
N ASP A 429 -11.16 48.45 -2.28
CA ASP A 429 -11.91 49.29 -1.31
C ASP A 429 -11.47 49.07 0.15
N GLY A 430 -10.36 48.35 0.40
CA GLY A 430 -9.87 48.02 1.74
C GLY A 430 -9.12 49.15 2.46
N GLU A 431 -8.92 48.98 3.77
CA GLU A 431 -8.07 49.90 4.55
C GLU A 431 -6.62 49.85 4.05
N LEU A 432 -6.03 51.02 3.77
CA LEU A 432 -4.73 51.13 3.11
C LEU A 432 -3.61 50.35 3.82
N THR A 433 -3.59 50.39 5.15
CA THR A 433 -2.53 49.80 5.98
C THR A 433 -2.89 48.44 6.58
N PHE A 434 -4.13 48.00 6.42
CA PHE A 434 -4.62 46.76 7.02
C PHE A 434 -5.72 46.13 6.15
N ASN A 435 -5.34 45.68 4.96
CA ASN A 435 -6.25 45.04 4.01
C ASN A 435 -6.13 43.51 4.08
N ILE A 436 -7.12 42.86 4.69
CA ILE A 436 -7.20 41.41 4.89
C ILE A 436 -8.29 40.73 4.05
N LYS A 437 -8.86 41.43 3.05
CA LYS A 437 -9.83 40.82 2.14
C LYS A 437 -9.17 39.64 1.40
N GLY A 438 -9.88 38.51 1.32
CA GLY A 438 -9.37 37.27 0.72
C GLY A 438 -8.68 36.31 1.69
N TRP A 439 -8.43 36.71 2.95
CA TRP A 439 -7.88 35.83 3.97
C TRP A 439 -9.00 35.01 4.63
N ASN A 440 -9.06 33.73 4.29
CA ASN A 440 -10.01 32.76 4.85
C ASN A 440 -9.28 31.70 5.67
N ASP A 441 -9.94 31.19 6.71
CA ASP A 441 -9.45 30.10 7.55
C ASP A 441 -9.57 28.79 6.77
N SER A 442 -8.47 28.08 6.51
CA SER A 442 -8.47 26.86 5.69
C SER A 442 -9.18 25.69 6.37
N LEU A 443 -9.41 25.73 7.69
CA LEU A 443 -10.20 24.72 8.40
C LEU A 443 -11.70 24.86 8.15
N THR A 444 -12.21 26.06 7.83
CA THR A 444 -13.66 26.33 7.75
C THR A 444 -14.12 27.02 6.46
N GLY A 445 -13.20 27.63 5.71
CA GLY A 445 -13.47 28.48 4.54
C GLY A 445 -14.02 29.87 4.86
N ALA A 446 -14.21 30.23 6.14
CA ALA A 446 -14.75 31.53 6.55
C ALA A 446 -13.66 32.63 6.60
N PRO A 447 -14.00 33.92 6.43
CA PRO A 447 -13.05 35.01 6.60
C PRO A 447 -12.40 35.01 7.98
N ILE A 448 -11.08 35.23 8.04
CA ILE A 448 -10.34 35.26 9.30
C ILE A 448 -10.74 36.52 10.09
N PRO A 449 -11.02 36.41 11.41
CA PRO A 449 -11.31 37.58 12.25
C PRO A 449 -10.19 38.62 12.20
N ALA A 450 -10.55 39.89 12.09
CA ALA A 450 -9.58 40.98 11.98
C ALA A 450 -8.62 41.05 13.17
N GLU A 451 -9.06 40.69 14.37
CA GLU A 451 -8.22 40.66 15.57
C GLU A 451 -7.13 39.57 15.50
N HIS A 452 -7.44 38.39 14.97
CA HIS A 452 -6.47 37.32 14.74
C HIS A 452 -5.43 37.76 13.71
N MET A 453 -5.86 38.42 12.63
CA MET A 453 -4.95 38.94 11.61
C MET A 453 -4.06 40.07 12.14
N ARG A 454 -4.57 40.97 13.00
CA ARG A 454 -3.74 41.99 13.63
C ARG A 454 -2.65 41.36 14.50
N GLU A 455 -3.02 40.38 15.33
CA GLU A 455 -2.05 39.64 16.14
C GLU A 455 -0.99 38.95 15.27
N TRP A 456 -1.39 38.29 14.18
CA TRP A 456 -0.46 37.68 13.24
C TRP A 456 0.51 38.70 12.63
N VAL A 457 0.03 39.85 12.18
CA VAL A 457 0.92 40.86 11.60
C VAL A 457 1.84 41.45 12.69
N ASP A 458 1.30 41.84 13.83
CA ASP A 458 2.07 42.54 14.86
C ASP A 458 3.15 41.64 15.47
N THR A 459 2.86 40.35 15.66
CA THR A 459 3.86 39.36 16.11
C THR A 459 4.93 39.09 15.06
N THR A 460 4.58 39.05 13.76
CA THR A 460 5.53 38.93 12.65
C THR A 460 6.45 40.14 12.60
N VAL A 461 5.88 41.35 12.62
CA VAL A 461 6.65 42.59 12.59
C VAL A 461 7.55 42.73 13.82
N GLY A 462 7.07 42.36 15.01
CA GLY A 462 7.90 42.32 16.21
C GLY A 462 9.12 41.41 16.04
N ARG A 463 8.95 40.24 15.43
CA ARG A 463 10.04 39.29 15.11
C ARG A 463 11.01 39.85 14.07
N LEU A 464 10.51 40.54 13.05
CA LEU A 464 11.34 41.22 12.05
C LEU A 464 12.11 42.39 12.68
N LEU A 465 11.56 43.10 13.65
CA LEU A 465 12.22 44.25 14.28
C LEU A 465 13.14 43.89 15.45
N ASP A 466 13.09 42.66 15.98
CA ASP A 466 13.99 42.20 17.06
C ASP A 466 15.48 42.31 16.69
N ARG A 467 15.80 42.23 15.38
CA ARG A 467 17.13 42.57 14.83
C ARG A 467 16.99 43.61 13.71
N PRO A 468 17.05 44.92 14.00
CA PRO A 468 16.74 45.96 13.01
C PRO A 468 17.55 45.82 11.72
N ALA A 469 16.87 45.96 10.58
CA ALA A 469 17.45 45.93 9.24
C ALA A 469 17.21 47.29 8.56
N LYS A 470 18.18 47.79 7.80
CA LYS A 470 18.04 49.09 7.10
C LYS A 470 17.56 48.91 5.67
N ARG A 471 18.00 47.85 5.00
CA ARG A 471 17.65 47.50 3.62
C ARG A 471 16.82 46.22 3.61
N VAL A 472 15.55 46.32 3.24
CA VAL A 472 14.61 45.20 3.23
C VAL A 472 14.18 44.88 1.80
N LEU A 473 14.22 43.59 1.45
CA LEU A 473 13.61 43.04 0.24
C LEU A 473 12.45 42.13 0.66
N GLU A 474 11.22 42.44 0.26
CA GLU A 474 10.04 41.61 0.51
C GLU A 474 9.54 41.00 -0.79
N ILE A 475 9.48 39.67 -0.85
CA ILE A 475 9.01 38.88 -1.99
C ILE A 475 7.58 38.44 -1.70
N GLY A 476 6.65 38.82 -2.57
CA GLY A 476 5.21 38.66 -2.40
C GLY A 476 4.64 39.63 -1.36
N CYS A 477 4.82 40.94 -1.57
CA CYS A 477 4.40 41.96 -0.61
C CYS A 477 2.88 42.18 -0.53
N GLY A 478 2.11 41.64 -1.47
CA GLY A 478 0.64 41.64 -1.51
C GLY A 478 0.05 43.04 -1.33
N THR A 479 -0.87 43.18 -0.37
CA THR A 479 -1.51 44.46 -0.02
C THR A 479 -0.66 45.34 0.91
N GLY A 480 0.57 44.93 1.24
CA GLY A 480 1.55 45.69 2.01
C GLY A 480 1.39 45.61 3.54
N LEU A 481 0.78 44.54 4.06
CA LEU A 481 0.53 44.36 5.50
C LEU A 481 1.81 44.53 6.36
N LEU A 482 2.94 44.00 5.89
CA LEU A 482 4.25 44.17 6.52
C LEU A 482 4.90 45.50 6.11
N MET A 483 4.90 45.83 4.81
CA MET A 483 5.47 47.07 4.27
C MET A 483 5.12 48.29 5.13
N TRP A 484 3.83 48.55 5.33
CA TRP A 484 3.37 49.78 6.01
C TRP A 484 3.87 49.91 7.45
N ARG A 485 4.12 48.78 8.13
CA ARG A 485 4.65 48.74 9.50
C ARG A 485 6.17 48.77 9.55
N LEU A 486 6.87 48.32 8.51
CA LEU A 486 8.32 48.32 8.42
C LEU A 486 8.90 49.66 7.93
N LEU A 487 8.18 50.38 7.05
CA LEU A 487 8.63 51.64 6.45
C LEU A 487 9.21 52.69 7.44
N PRO A 488 8.68 52.85 8.67
CA PRO A 488 9.25 53.78 9.66
C PRO A 488 10.65 53.41 10.17
N TYR A 489 11.07 52.15 10.02
CA TYR A 489 12.29 51.61 10.63
C TYR A 489 13.42 51.32 9.62
N VAL A 490 13.14 51.47 8.32
CA VAL A 490 14.05 51.09 7.22
C VAL A 490 14.47 52.32 6.41
N THR A 491 15.68 52.28 5.85
CA THR A 491 16.17 53.32 4.93
C THR A 491 15.91 52.99 3.47
N GLU A 492 15.72 51.71 3.16
CA GLU A 492 15.36 51.22 1.83
C GLU A 492 14.43 50.01 1.96
N TYR A 493 13.36 50.02 1.17
CA TYR A 493 12.39 48.93 1.09
C TYR A 493 12.11 48.62 -0.38
N THR A 494 12.38 47.40 -0.80
CA THR A 494 12.04 46.88 -2.12
C THR A 494 10.99 45.79 -1.96
N GLY A 495 9.81 45.99 -2.54
CA GLY A 495 8.74 44.97 -2.59
C GLY A 495 8.58 44.43 -4.00
N THR A 496 8.49 43.11 -4.13
CA THR A 496 8.11 42.44 -5.39
C THR A 496 6.81 41.68 -5.19
N ASP A 497 5.94 41.70 -6.19
CA ASP A 497 4.75 40.85 -6.19
C ASP A 497 4.38 40.45 -7.62
N PHE A 498 3.87 39.23 -7.79
CA PHE A 498 3.49 38.68 -9.08
C PHE A 498 2.10 39.16 -9.52
N SER A 499 1.27 39.64 -8.57
CA SER A 499 -0.03 40.25 -8.85
C SER A 499 0.15 41.72 -9.24
N ARG A 500 -0.12 42.04 -10.51
CA ARG A 500 -0.12 43.43 -10.99
C ARG A 500 -1.11 44.32 -10.21
N PRO A 501 -2.37 43.89 -9.96
CA PRO A 501 -3.30 44.68 -9.15
C PRO A 501 -2.77 45.02 -7.75
N ALA A 502 -2.07 44.09 -7.09
CA ALA A 502 -1.48 44.34 -5.77
C ALA A 502 -0.40 45.43 -5.82
N VAL A 503 0.49 45.37 -6.81
CA VAL A 503 1.56 46.37 -6.99
C VAL A 503 0.97 47.74 -7.35
N GLU A 504 -0.04 47.80 -8.21
CA GLU A 504 -0.71 49.05 -8.58
C GLU A 504 -1.45 49.68 -7.39
N TRP A 505 -2.14 48.86 -6.59
CA TRP A 505 -2.76 49.28 -5.33
C TRP A 505 -1.76 49.91 -4.35
N LEU A 506 -0.61 49.28 -4.16
CA LEU A 506 0.44 49.81 -3.29
C LEU A 506 1.07 51.10 -3.83
N ARG A 507 1.26 51.21 -5.15
CA ARG A 507 1.73 52.46 -5.79
C ARG A 507 0.72 53.60 -5.61
N ASP A 508 -0.57 53.32 -5.72
CA ASP A 508 -1.64 54.26 -5.38
C ASP A 508 -1.60 54.67 -3.91
N GLY A 509 -1.32 53.71 -3.01
CA GLY A 509 -1.13 53.97 -1.60
C GLY A 509 0.06 54.87 -1.29
N LEU A 510 1.20 54.65 -1.94
CA LEU A 510 2.39 55.49 -1.80
C LEU A 510 2.19 56.90 -2.36
N ARG A 511 1.32 57.09 -3.37
CA ARG A 511 0.90 58.44 -3.81
C ARG A 511 0.09 59.16 -2.74
N ARG A 512 -0.78 58.44 -2.01
CA ARG A 512 -1.59 58.98 -0.91
C ARG A 512 -0.79 59.23 0.37
N ARG A 513 0.21 58.38 0.64
CA ARG A 513 1.10 58.46 1.80
C ARG A 513 2.56 58.29 1.35
N PRO A 514 3.24 59.38 0.95
CA PRO A 514 4.58 59.30 0.38
C PRO A 514 5.61 58.66 1.32
N ALA A 515 6.31 57.64 0.82
CA ALA A 515 7.48 57.03 1.44
C ALA A 515 8.56 56.85 0.36
N HIS A 516 9.52 57.78 0.33
CA HIS A 516 10.55 57.86 -0.73
C HIS A 516 11.54 56.69 -0.71
N GLN A 517 11.63 55.99 0.42
CA GLN A 517 12.46 54.79 0.60
C GLN A 517 11.87 53.52 -0.03
N ALA A 518 10.60 53.54 -0.49
CA ALA A 518 9.90 52.36 -1.00
C ALA A 518 9.98 52.25 -2.54
N ARG A 519 10.39 51.08 -3.05
CA ARG A 519 10.35 50.71 -4.47
C ARG A 519 9.51 49.45 -4.64
N LEU A 520 8.64 49.43 -5.65
CA LEU A 520 7.69 48.33 -5.89
C LEU A 520 7.77 47.83 -7.33
N HIS A 521 7.93 46.52 -7.49
CA HIS A 521 8.12 45.86 -8.77
C HIS A 521 7.10 44.73 -8.97
N HIS A 522 6.55 44.62 -10.18
CA HIS A 522 5.69 43.51 -10.59
C HIS A 522 6.56 42.39 -11.15
N ARG A 523 6.75 41.33 -10.36
CA ARG A 523 7.69 40.22 -10.62
C ARG A 523 7.29 38.95 -9.88
N GLU A 524 7.58 37.82 -10.51
CA GLU A 524 7.50 36.51 -9.86
C GLU A 524 8.59 36.35 -8.79
N ALA A 525 8.39 35.40 -7.87
CA ALA A 525 9.31 35.16 -6.75
C ALA A 525 10.70 34.69 -7.20
N THR A 526 10.84 34.12 -8.40
CA THR A 526 12.12 33.70 -8.98
C THR A 526 12.85 34.82 -9.75
N ASP A 527 12.19 35.95 -10.02
CA ASP A 527 12.76 37.06 -10.78
C ASP A 527 13.44 38.11 -9.88
N PHE A 528 14.74 37.95 -9.71
CA PHE A 528 15.60 38.88 -8.96
C PHE A 528 16.26 39.95 -9.86
N THR A 529 15.73 40.23 -11.06
CA THR A 529 16.35 41.19 -12.00
C THR A 529 16.59 42.56 -11.35
N GLY A 530 17.82 43.07 -11.30
CA GLY A 530 18.12 44.36 -10.68
C GLY A 530 18.04 44.39 -9.15
N VAL A 531 18.02 43.21 -8.51
CA VAL A 531 18.44 43.04 -7.12
C VAL A 531 19.93 42.68 -7.15
N ASP A 532 20.78 43.56 -6.61
CA ASP A 532 22.22 43.31 -6.55
C ASP A 532 22.54 42.22 -5.51
N ALA A 533 23.63 41.49 -5.71
CA ALA A 533 24.12 40.53 -4.71
C ALA A 533 24.51 41.28 -3.42
N ALA A 534 24.26 40.65 -2.25
CA ALA A 534 24.56 41.21 -0.93
C ALA A 534 23.95 42.62 -0.66
N SER A 535 22.79 42.91 -1.26
CA SER A 535 22.15 44.23 -1.21
C SER A 535 21.11 44.39 -0.10
N ALA A 536 20.56 43.29 0.44
CA ALA A 536 19.52 43.34 1.46
C ALA A 536 20.04 42.86 2.83
N ASP A 537 19.78 43.62 3.89
CA ASP A 537 20.09 43.18 5.25
C ASP A 537 19.07 42.13 5.72
N LEU A 538 17.85 42.22 5.20
CA LEU A 538 16.74 41.31 5.48
C LEU A 538 15.97 41.03 4.18
N VAL A 539 15.88 39.75 3.81
CA VAL A 539 14.95 39.26 2.78
C VAL A 539 13.74 38.64 3.47
N VAL A 540 12.52 39.00 3.07
CA VAL A 540 11.26 38.56 3.65
C VAL A 540 10.47 37.78 2.61
N ILE A 541 10.09 36.55 2.93
CA ILE A 541 9.19 35.69 2.16
C ILE A 541 8.12 35.20 3.13
N ASN A 542 7.05 35.98 3.32
CA ASN A 542 6.08 35.73 4.40
C ASN A 542 4.70 35.40 3.84
N SER A 543 4.22 34.18 4.11
CA SER A 543 2.94 33.65 3.60
C SER A 543 2.83 33.61 2.07
N VAL A 544 3.93 33.22 1.43
CA VAL A 544 4.03 33.12 -0.04
C VAL A 544 4.43 31.70 -0.47
N VAL A 545 5.27 31.03 0.32
CA VAL A 545 5.83 29.72 -0.05
C VAL A 545 4.79 28.64 -0.28
N GLN A 546 3.61 28.75 0.35
CA GLN A 546 2.53 27.78 0.15
C GLN A 546 1.96 27.80 -1.27
N TYR A 547 2.20 28.85 -2.06
CA TYR A 547 1.71 28.97 -3.44
C TYR A 547 2.74 28.53 -4.48
N PHE A 548 3.92 28.06 -4.04
CA PHE A 548 4.91 27.52 -4.95
C PHE A 548 4.50 26.12 -5.43
N PRO A 549 4.75 25.79 -6.71
CA PRO A 549 4.27 24.54 -7.29
C PRO A 549 4.94 23.31 -6.67
N ASP A 550 6.23 23.41 -6.37
CA ASP A 550 7.02 22.30 -5.87
C ASP A 550 8.30 22.76 -5.16
N ARG A 551 9.08 21.77 -4.74
CA ARG A 551 10.37 21.94 -4.09
C ARG A 551 11.40 22.64 -4.98
N ASP A 552 11.46 22.32 -6.27
CA ASP A 552 12.51 22.85 -7.15
C ASP A 552 12.33 24.37 -7.33
N TYR A 553 11.08 24.84 -7.41
CA TYR A 553 10.77 26.27 -7.41
C TYR A 553 11.19 26.94 -6.09
N LEU A 554 10.88 26.33 -4.94
CA LEU A 554 11.29 26.83 -3.63
C LEU A 554 12.82 26.90 -3.49
N ASP A 555 13.54 25.86 -3.93
CA ASP A 555 15.00 25.81 -3.95
C ASP A 555 15.56 26.99 -4.78
N ALA A 556 15.00 27.25 -5.97
CA ALA A 556 15.42 28.36 -6.82
C ALA A 556 15.20 29.75 -6.17
N VAL A 557 14.06 29.96 -5.51
CA VAL A 557 13.78 31.23 -4.81
C VAL A 557 14.74 31.44 -3.63
N LEU A 558 14.96 30.40 -2.82
CA LEU A 558 15.82 30.48 -1.64
C LEU A 558 17.29 30.69 -2.00
N ASP A 559 17.79 30.03 -3.04
CA ASP A 559 19.17 30.23 -3.51
C ASP A 559 19.41 31.69 -3.92
N ARG A 560 18.45 32.29 -4.66
CA ARG A 560 18.51 33.70 -5.04
C ARG A 560 18.36 34.65 -3.85
N ALA A 561 17.52 34.30 -2.87
CA ALA A 561 17.39 35.07 -1.64
C ALA A 561 18.68 35.05 -0.81
N VAL A 562 19.40 33.92 -0.78
CA VAL A 562 20.74 33.81 -0.17
C VAL A 562 21.75 34.69 -0.90
N ASP A 563 21.72 34.73 -2.23
CA ASP A 563 22.58 35.61 -3.02
C ASP A 563 22.33 37.10 -2.75
N ALA A 564 21.06 37.51 -2.65
CA ALA A 564 20.66 38.89 -2.37
C ALA A 564 20.99 39.33 -0.93
N ALA A 565 21.03 38.40 0.03
CA ALA A 565 21.33 38.70 1.42
C ALA A 565 22.79 39.16 1.63
N ALA A 566 22.95 40.23 2.41
CA ALA A 566 24.26 40.77 2.80
C ALA A 566 25.09 39.75 3.60
N ASP A 567 26.40 39.97 3.72
CA ASP A 567 27.34 39.06 4.39
C ASP A 567 27.11 38.88 5.90
N GLN A 568 26.21 39.65 6.50
CA GLN A 568 25.68 39.45 7.86
C GLN A 568 24.15 39.63 7.87
N GLY A 569 23.52 39.34 6.73
CA GLY A 569 22.08 39.46 6.52
C GLY A 569 21.33 38.22 6.97
N ARG A 570 20.00 38.27 6.78
CA ARG A 570 19.12 37.15 7.11
C ARG A 570 17.94 37.06 6.16
N ILE A 571 17.42 35.85 6.02
CA ILE A 571 16.22 35.55 5.25
C ILE A 571 15.16 35.08 6.22
N PHE A 572 14.03 35.75 6.22
CA PHE A 572 12.85 35.38 6.98
C PHE A 572 11.85 34.69 6.05
N VAL A 573 11.58 33.42 6.30
CA VAL A 573 10.53 32.66 5.60
C VAL A 573 9.40 32.44 6.60
N GLY A 574 8.35 33.25 6.50
CA GLY A 574 7.28 33.29 7.49
C GLY A 574 6.03 32.55 7.06
N ASP A 575 5.25 32.12 8.06
CA ASP A 575 3.93 31.55 7.90
C ASP A 575 3.90 30.25 7.07
N VAL A 576 4.94 29.43 7.24
CA VAL A 576 5.15 28.16 6.52
C VAL A 576 4.22 27.08 7.05
N ARG A 577 3.47 26.40 6.18
CA ARG A 577 2.64 25.24 6.56
C ARG A 577 3.51 24.03 6.89
N ASN A 578 3.31 23.44 8.06
CA ASN A 578 4.12 22.34 8.58
C ASN A 578 3.68 20.98 8.03
N LEU A 579 4.46 20.42 7.09
CA LEU A 579 4.21 19.08 6.53
C LEU A 579 4.12 18.00 7.62
N ALA A 580 4.93 18.12 8.67
CA ALA A 580 5.00 17.13 9.72
C ALA A 580 3.73 17.11 10.62
N LEU A 581 2.88 18.14 10.50
CA LEU A 581 1.57 18.26 11.17
C LEU A 581 0.38 18.08 10.21
N ALA A 582 0.62 17.68 8.97
CA ALA A 582 -0.42 17.45 7.98
C ALA A 582 -1.52 16.48 8.47
N PRO A 583 -1.20 15.35 9.15
CA PRO A 583 -2.24 14.45 9.67
C PRO A 583 -3.18 15.13 10.68
N GLN A 584 -2.64 15.93 11.61
CA GLN A 584 -3.39 16.68 12.61
C GLN A 584 -4.27 17.74 11.94
N PHE A 585 -3.69 18.49 11.00
CA PHE A 585 -4.39 19.53 10.26
C PHE A 585 -5.60 18.97 9.50
N TYR A 586 -5.41 17.94 8.67
CA TYR A 586 -6.50 17.38 7.86
C TYR A 586 -7.53 16.62 8.71
N ALA A 587 -7.13 16.00 9.83
CA ALA A 587 -8.08 15.42 10.77
C ALA A 587 -8.99 16.50 11.38
N ARG A 588 -8.42 17.63 11.78
CA ARG A 588 -9.20 18.76 12.33
C ARG A 588 -10.09 19.41 11.27
N GLN A 589 -9.60 19.58 10.05
CA GLN A 589 -10.39 20.07 8.92
C GLN A 589 -11.57 19.13 8.62
N ALA A 590 -11.34 17.82 8.61
CA ALA A 590 -12.39 16.82 8.44
C ALA A 590 -13.46 16.89 9.53
N LEU A 591 -13.06 17.11 10.78
CA LEU A 591 -14.00 17.27 11.89
C LEU A 591 -14.78 18.58 11.84
N ALA A 592 -14.16 19.68 11.43
CA ALA A 592 -14.83 20.97 11.28
C ALA A 592 -15.98 20.91 10.25
N HIS A 593 -15.87 20.01 9.27
CA HIS A 593 -16.88 19.78 8.23
C HIS A 593 -17.76 18.55 8.47
N ALA A 594 -17.61 17.86 9.61
CA ALA A 594 -18.35 16.64 9.88
C ALA A 594 -19.66 16.90 10.64
N ASP A 595 -20.69 16.11 10.31
CA ASP A 595 -21.91 16.06 11.10
C ASP A 595 -21.65 15.43 12.49
N PRO A 596 -22.42 15.84 13.53
CA PRO A 596 -22.34 15.21 14.84
C PRO A 596 -22.54 13.69 14.78
N GLY A 597 -21.65 12.93 15.41
CA GLY A 597 -21.74 11.46 15.51
C GLY A 597 -21.08 10.68 14.37
N VAL A 598 -20.33 11.35 13.48
CA VAL A 598 -19.53 10.68 12.44
C VAL A 598 -18.53 9.68 13.05
N SER A 599 -18.30 8.54 12.39
CA SER A 599 -17.29 7.56 12.84
C SER A 599 -15.87 8.06 12.57
N ALA A 600 -14.92 7.66 13.42
CA ALA A 600 -13.50 7.97 13.25
C ALA A 600 -12.96 7.53 11.87
N GLN A 601 -13.43 6.39 11.36
CA GLN A 601 -13.05 5.88 10.04
C GLN A 601 -13.51 6.80 8.89
N ASN A 602 -14.68 7.42 9.03
CA ASN A 602 -15.17 8.39 8.06
C ASN A 602 -14.38 9.69 8.11
N VAL A 603 -14.04 10.18 9.31
CA VAL A 603 -13.17 11.35 9.50
C VAL A 603 -11.81 11.11 8.83
N ALA A 604 -11.17 9.96 9.08
CA ALA A 604 -9.89 9.61 8.46
C ALA A 604 -9.97 9.54 6.93
N ARG A 605 -11.06 9.01 6.38
CA ARG A 605 -11.29 8.98 4.92
C ARG A 605 -11.44 10.39 4.35
N THR A 606 -12.20 11.26 5.01
CA THR A 606 -12.37 12.65 4.60
C THR A 606 -11.07 13.45 4.71
N ALA A 607 -10.28 13.23 5.77
CA ALA A 607 -8.97 13.84 5.95
C ALA A 607 -8.03 13.52 4.77
N ARG A 608 -7.93 12.24 4.36
CA ARG A 608 -7.15 11.84 3.18
C ARG A 608 -7.66 12.48 1.89
N ALA A 609 -8.97 12.66 1.77
CA ALA A 609 -9.55 13.33 0.61
C ALA A 609 -9.25 14.84 0.59
N PHE A 610 -9.10 15.49 1.75
CA PHE A 610 -8.61 16.86 1.82
C PHE A 610 -7.13 16.95 1.49
N GLU A 611 -6.30 16.07 2.06
CA GLU A 611 -4.86 15.97 1.75
C GLU A 611 -4.61 15.83 0.24
N HIS A 612 -5.35 14.95 -0.45
CA HIS A 612 -5.20 14.78 -1.90
C HIS A 612 -5.66 15.96 -2.76
N ARG A 613 -6.49 16.87 -2.22
CA ARG A 613 -7.00 18.05 -2.93
C ARG A 613 -6.24 19.32 -2.58
N ASP A 614 -5.38 19.27 -1.57
CA ASP A 614 -4.58 20.41 -1.16
C ASP A 614 -3.52 20.69 -2.24
N SER A 615 -3.55 21.90 -2.77
CA SER A 615 -2.64 22.36 -3.83
C SER A 615 -1.55 23.28 -3.29
N GLU A 616 -1.59 23.59 -2.00
CA GLU A 616 -0.57 24.38 -1.34
C GLU A 616 0.63 23.52 -0.95
N LEU A 617 1.82 24.13 -0.99
CA LEU A 617 3.06 23.49 -0.60
C LEU A 617 3.21 23.43 0.93
N LEU A 618 3.28 22.22 1.48
CA LEU A 618 3.62 21.97 2.87
C LEU A 618 5.12 21.63 2.99
N ILE A 619 5.81 22.25 3.95
CA ILE A 619 7.27 22.13 4.09
C ILE A 619 7.61 21.62 5.49
N SER A 620 8.38 20.53 5.56
CA SER A 620 8.91 20.03 6.82
C SER A 620 10.01 20.96 7.36
N PRO A 621 10.06 21.23 8.67
CA PRO A 621 11.19 21.90 9.32
C PRO A 621 12.57 21.38 8.91
N GLU A 622 12.70 20.08 8.68
CA GLU A 622 13.97 19.43 8.28
C GLU A 622 14.48 19.89 6.91
N TYR A 623 13.60 20.41 6.05
CA TYR A 623 14.01 20.95 4.76
C TYR A 623 14.99 22.11 4.92
N PHE A 624 14.74 23.01 5.87
CA PHE A 624 15.56 24.19 6.10
C PHE A 624 16.87 23.86 6.82
N THR A 625 16.88 22.89 7.72
CA THR A 625 18.14 22.39 8.30
C THR A 625 19.01 21.70 7.25
N ALA A 626 18.40 20.94 6.34
CA ALA A 626 19.08 20.36 5.18
C ALA A 626 19.55 21.42 4.17
N LEU A 627 18.85 22.56 4.05
CA LEU A 627 19.26 23.69 3.21
C LEU A 627 20.57 24.32 3.72
N ALA A 628 20.68 24.55 5.03
CA ALA A 628 21.93 25.06 5.61
C ALA A 628 23.10 24.09 5.45
N ALA A 629 22.83 22.78 5.47
CA ALA A 629 23.88 21.78 5.22
C ALA A 629 24.40 21.80 3.77
N ARG A 630 23.59 22.23 2.79
CA ARG A 630 23.96 22.30 1.36
C ARG A 630 24.43 23.68 0.90
N SER A 631 24.11 24.76 1.62
CA SER A 631 24.47 26.13 1.23
C SER A 631 25.60 26.69 2.12
N PRO A 632 26.82 26.89 1.59
CA PRO A 632 27.96 27.37 2.38
C PRO A 632 27.78 28.76 3.00
N ARG A 633 26.90 29.59 2.44
CA ARG A 633 26.63 30.95 2.95
C ARG A 633 25.65 30.96 4.13
N VAL A 634 24.83 29.91 4.28
CA VAL A 634 23.86 29.80 5.37
C VAL A 634 24.54 29.15 6.57
N THR A 635 24.75 29.91 7.63
CA THR A 635 25.55 29.47 8.80
C THR A 635 24.69 29.11 10.01
N GLY A 636 23.39 29.39 9.96
CA GLY A 636 22.44 29.06 11.01
C GLY A 636 21.00 29.08 10.51
N VAL A 637 20.16 28.28 11.18
CA VAL A 637 18.73 28.17 10.91
C VAL A 637 18.00 28.21 12.24
N GLU A 638 17.03 29.11 12.35
CA GLU A 638 16.06 29.12 13.44
C GLU A 638 14.71 28.66 12.90
N ILE A 639 14.12 27.63 13.52
CA ILE A 639 12.76 27.16 13.21
C ILE A 639 11.87 27.56 14.37
N LEU A 640 10.97 28.51 14.16
CA LEU A 640 10.30 29.23 15.23
C LEU A 640 8.79 29.00 15.17
N PRO A 641 8.12 28.55 16.25
CA PRO A 641 6.67 28.54 16.27
C PRO A 641 6.11 29.96 16.17
N ARG A 642 4.88 30.05 15.68
CA ARG A 642 4.14 31.31 15.63
C ARG A 642 3.80 31.78 17.04
N ARG A 643 3.91 33.09 17.27
CA ARG A 643 3.34 33.71 18.49
C ARG A 643 1.86 34.00 18.26
N GLY A 644 1.08 33.99 19.34
CA GLY A 644 -0.32 34.36 19.34
C GLY A 644 -1.13 33.63 20.42
N GLN A 645 -2.07 34.36 21.02
CA GLN A 645 -3.02 33.85 22.02
C GLN A 645 -4.22 33.17 21.35
N HIS A 646 -4.56 33.55 20.11
CA HIS A 646 -5.66 32.93 19.38
C HIS A 646 -5.23 31.58 18.80
N ARG A 647 -5.94 30.52 19.18
CA ARG A 647 -5.71 29.15 18.66
C ARG A 647 -6.44 28.95 17.34
N ASN A 648 -5.78 29.31 16.25
CA ASN A 648 -6.26 29.20 14.87
C ASN A 648 -5.24 28.42 14.01
N GLU A 649 -5.55 28.17 12.75
CA GLU A 649 -4.65 27.37 11.91
C GLU A 649 -3.22 27.93 11.81
N MET A 650 -3.07 29.26 11.85
CA MET A 650 -1.79 29.93 11.71
C MET A 650 -0.93 29.74 12.97
N SER A 651 -1.52 29.81 14.17
CA SER A 651 -0.77 29.60 15.42
C SER A 651 -0.49 28.13 15.73
N LEU A 652 -1.31 27.21 15.19
CA LEU A 652 -1.24 25.77 15.46
C LEU A 652 -0.35 25.01 14.48
N TYR A 653 -0.47 25.26 13.17
CA TYR A 653 0.11 24.42 12.12
C TYR A 653 1.12 25.13 11.23
N ARG A 654 1.41 26.41 11.49
CA ARG A 654 2.41 27.17 10.76
C ARG A 654 3.61 27.53 11.64
N TYR A 655 4.72 27.84 10.99
CA TYR A 655 5.96 28.24 11.65
C TYR A 655 6.72 29.25 10.80
N ASP A 656 7.66 29.96 11.43
CA ASP A 656 8.57 30.84 10.71
C ASP A 656 9.99 30.27 10.74
N VAL A 657 10.78 30.67 9.76
CA VAL A 657 12.19 30.29 9.64
C VAL A 657 13.04 31.53 9.49
N VAL A 658 14.17 31.56 10.17
CA VAL A 658 15.23 32.56 9.95
C VAL A 658 16.49 31.84 9.49
N LEU A 659 16.92 32.12 8.26
CA LEU A 659 18.22 31.69 7.73
C LEU A 659 19.22 32.81 7.94
N HIS A 660 20.34 32.52 8.60
CA HIS A 660 21.42 33.49 8.82
C HIS A 660 22.49 33.34 7.75
N VAL A 661 22.90 34.45 7.14
CA VAL A 661 23.92 34.50 6.10
C VAL A 661 25.22 35.10 6.68
N GLY A 662 26.32 34.38 6.52
CA GLY A 662 27.66 34.76 7.01
C GLY A 662 27.94 34.47 8.48
N ASP A 663 29.02 35.01 9.06
CA ASP A 663 29.56 34.49 10.33
C ASP A 663 28.67 34.75 11.56
N LEU A 664 28.22 33.67 12.20
CA LEU A 664 27.58 33.70 13.52
C LEU A 664 28.62 33.48 14.64
N PRO A 665 28.50 34.19 15.79
CA PRO A 665 29.32 33.96 16.97
C PRO A 665 29.27 32.49 17.44
N ALA A 666 30.35 31.98 18.05
CA ALA A 666 30.43 30.63 18.61
C ALA A 666 29.21 30.30 19.50
N ALA A 667 28.66 29.10 19.37
CA ALA A 667 27.56 28.65 20.24
C ALA A 667 28.08 28.60 21.70
N PRO A 668 27.29 29.08 22.68
CA PRO A 668 27.67 28.93 24.08
C PRO A 668 27.66 27.44 24.46
N GLU A 669 28.36 27.09 25.55
CA GLU A 669 28.20 25.76 26.16
C GLU A 669 26.82 25.70 26.82
N VAL A 670 26.01 24.70 26.46
CA VAL A 670 24.61 24.61 26.88
C VAL A 670 24.40 23.36 27.72
N GLU A 671 23.77 23.51 28.87
CA GLU A 671 23.28 22.39 29.66
C GLU A 671 22.02 21.81 29.01
N VAL A 672 21.94 20.49 28.81
CA VAL A 672 20.78 19.84 28.18
C VAL A 672 19.98 19.07 29.23
N VAL A 673 18.67 19.31 29.26
CA VAL A 673 17.71 18.59 30.11
C VAL A 673 16.52 18.09 29.31
N THR A 674 15.95 16.97 29.74
CA THR A 674 14.76 16.35 29.15
C THR A 674 13.52 16.63 29.99
N TRP A 675 12.47 17.11 29.33
CA TRP A 675 11.18 17.36 29.96
C TRP A 675 10.44 16.05 30.29
N GLY A 676 9.88 15.97 31.49
CA GLY A 676 9.30 14.76 32.06
C GLY A 676 10.30 13.81 32.73
N GLU A 677 11.61 14.08 32.65
CA GLU A 677 12.66 13.29 33.32
C GLU A 677 13.47 14.12 34.32
N GLN A 678 13.85 15.34 33.93
CA GLN A 678 14.69 16.23 34.74
C GLN A 678 13.96 17.53 35.12
N VAL A 679 12.99 17.95 34.30
CA VAL A 679 12.10 19.08 34.55
C VAL A 679 10.68 18.63 34.18
N TYR A 680 9.73 18.73 35.11
CA TYR A 680 8.42 18.09 34.96
C TYR A 680 7.26 19.07 34.69
N ASP A 681 7.45 20.35 35.04
CA ASP A 681 6.48 21.42 34.86
C ASP A 681 7.18 22.80 34.82
N LEU A 682 6.40 23.86 34.57
CA LEU A 682 6.91 25.25 34.50
C LEU A 682 7.43 25.76 35.84
N GLY A 683 6.89 25.26 36.97
CA GLY A 683 7.37 25.64 38.30
C GLY A 683 8.77 25.09 38.58
N ALA A 684 9.02 23.83 38.22
CA ALA A 684 10.33 23.19 38.29
C ALA A 684 11.34 23.87 37.34
N LEU A 685 10.89 24.30 36.16
CA LEU A 685 11.73 25.08 35.24
C LEU A 685 12.11 26.44 35.84
N SER A 686 11.14 27.20 36.35
CA SER A 686 11.36 28.49 37.01
C SER A 686 12.34 28.36 38.18
N ALA A 687 12.14 27.36 39.04
CA ALA A 687 13.02 27.11 40.18
C ALA A 687 14.46 26.75 39.79
N ARG A 688 14.67 26.17 38.61
CA ARG A 688 16.00 25.85 38.06
C ARG A 688 16.68 27.08 37.45
N LEU A 689 15.89 28.01 36.90
CA LEU A 689 16.39 29.28 36.36
C LEU A 689 16.73 30.27 37.49
N ASP A 690 15.98 30.23 38.59
CA ASP A 690 16.27 30.98 39.82
C ASP A 690 17.44 30.33 40.60
N HIS A 691 18.32 31.13 41.21
CA HIS A 691 19.48 30.72 42.04
C HIS A 691 20.78 30.34 41.32
N GLY A 692 21.20 31.11 40.30
CA GLY A 692 22.52 30.90 39.67
C GLY A 692 22.57 29.67 38.76
N GLY A 693 21.46 29.43 38.04
CA GLY A 693 21.37 28.44 36.96
C GLY A 693 22.41 28.62 35.85
N PRO A 694 22.48 27.68 34.90
CA PRO A 694 23.51 27.66 33.86
C PRO A 694 23.38 28.87 32.91
N ASP A 695 24.51 29.34 32.35
CA ASP A 695 24.53 30.44 31.39
C ASP A 695 23.61 30.20 30.16
N ALA A 696 23.43 28.93 29.80
CA ALA A 696 22.44 28.47 28.84
C ALA A 696 21.87 27.07 29.20
N LEU A 697 20.55 26.89 29.06
CA LEU A 697 19.81 25.65 29.31
C LEU A 697 18.93 25.28 28.11
N LEU A 698 19.15 24.10 27.54
CA LEU A 698 18.33 23.50 26.49
C LEU A 698 17.38 22.45 27.09
N VAL A 699 16.08 22.68 27.00
CA VAL A 699 15.03 21.77 27.43
C VAL A 699 14.45 21.06 26.19
N ARG A 700 14.53 19.73 26.14
CA ARG A 700 14.04 18.93 25.02
C ARG A 700 12.79 18.13 25.39
N GLY A 701 12.00 17.81 24.36
CA GLY A 701 10.94 16.82 24.44
C GLY A 701 9.66 17.34 25.11
N VAL A 702 9.44 18.65 25.14
CA VAL A 702 8.25 19.21 25.81
C VAL A 702 7.05 19.02 24.91
N ALA A 703 5.98 18.43 25.42
CA ALA A 703 4.80 18.21 24.61
C ALA A 703 4.11 19.52 24.21
N ASN A 704 3.63 19.56 22.98
CA ASN A 704 2.99 20.74 22.43
C ASN A 704 1.51 20.83 22.84
N ASP A 705 1.18 21.75 23.75
CA ASP A 705 -0.20 21.92 24.22
C ASP A 705 -1.16 22.41 23.13
N ARG A 706 -0.63 23.08 22.11
CA ARG A 706 -1.43 23.52 20.97
C ARG A 706 -2.06 22.36 20.20
N LEU A 707 -1.46 21.16 20.27
CA LEU A 707 -1.87 19.96 19.53
C LEU A 707 -2.56 18.90 20.39
N THR A 708 -2.74 19.13 21.70
CA THR A 708 -3.30 18.12 22.64
C THR A 708 -4.62 17.53 22.14
N ARG A 709 -5.56 18.38 21.72
CA ARG A 709 -6.87 17.95 21.20
C ARG A 709 -6.76 17.14 19.91
N ASP A 710 -5.86 17.52 19.02
CA ASP A 710 -5.69 16.85 17.72
C ASP A 710 -5.04 15.48 17.90
N ASN A 711 -4.16 15.36 18.88
CA ASN A 711 -3.53 14.10 19.26
C ASN A 711 -4.52 13.11 19.87
N GLU A 712 -5.46 13.59 20.69
CA GLU A 712 -6.55 12.76 21.21
C GLU A 712 -7.41 12.21 20.07
N LEU A 713 -7.71 13.04 19.06
CA LEU A 713 -8.48 12.64 17.88
C LEU A 713 -7.78 11.57 17.04
N LEU A 714 -6.45 11.56 17.04
CA LEU A 714 -5.62 10.60 16.31
C LEU A 714 -5.17 9.40 17.15
N GLU A 715 -5.69 9.25 18.38
CA GLU A 715 -5.26 8.21 19.32
C GLU A 715 -3.73 8.20 19.57
N ALA A 716 -3.11 9.40 19.56
CA ALA A 716 -1.69 9.62 19.76
C ALA A 716 -1.41 10.29 21.13
N PRO A 717 -1.68 9.61 22.27
CA PRO A 717 -1.66 10.26 23.57
C PRO A 717 -0.29 10.78 23.96
N VAL A 718 -0.28 11.99 24.50
CA VAL A 718 0.91 12.66 25.03
C VAL A 718 1.25 12.08 26.41
N ARG A 719 2.51 11.70 26.64
CA ARG A 719 2.97 11.05 27.89
C ARG A 719 3.54 11.99 28.95
N THR A 720 3.66 13.29 28.64
CA THR A 720 4.27 14.31 29.50
C THR A 720 3.36 15.54 29.58
N VAL A 721 3.52 16.37 30.63
CA VAL A 721 2.80 17.65 30.74
C VAL A 721 3.07 18.50 29.50
N ALA A 722 2.01 18.95 28.84
CA ALA A 722 2.09 19.80 27.66
C ALA A 722 2.22 21.28 28.07
N VAL A 723 2.91 22.07 27.25
CA VAL A 723 3.15 23.49 27.52
C VAL A 723 2.82 24.31 26.28
N ASP A 724 2.09 25.41 26.47
CA ASP A 724 1.92 26.43 25.42
C ASP A 724 3.20 27.28 25.37
N PRO A 725 3.79 27.50 24.19
CA PRO A 725 4.98 28.34 24.09
C PRO A 725 4.76 29.78 24.59
N GLU A 726 3.53 30.30 24.63
CA GLU A 726 3.25 31.61 25.25
C GLU A 726 3.52 31.64 26.76
N ASP A 727 3.30 30.54 27.47
CA ASP A 727 3.59 30.47 28.92
C ASP A 727 5.09 30.57 29.20
N LEU A 728 5.92 30.08 28.26
CA LEU A 728 7.38 30.15 28.38
C LEU A 728 7.90 31.55 28.08
N TRP A 729 7.34 32.23 27.08
CA TRP A 729 7.67 33.63 26.81
C TRP A 729 7.26 34.52 27.99
N ALA A 730 6.09 34.27 28.61
CA ALA A 730 5.68 34.96 29.83
C ALA A 730 6.63 34.68 31.02
N LEU A 731 7.11 33.45 31.18
CA LEU A 731 8.12 33.10 32.18
C LEU A 731 9.48 33.77 31.92
N ALA A 732 9.84 34.02 30.65
CA ALA A 732 11.05 34.76 30.33
C ALA A 732 10.98 36.22 30.81
N ASP A 733 9.80 36.84 30.77
CA ASP A 733 9.62 38.22 31.25
C ASP A 733 9.83 38.36 32.77
N SER A 734 9.67 37.28 33.54
CA SER A 734 9.90 37.25 34.99
C SER A 734 11.29 36.76 35.40
N THR A 735 12.16 36.40 34.46
CA THR A 735 13.51 35.85 34.73
C THR A 735 14.61 36.72 34.08
N PRO A 736 15.90 36.57 34.49
CA PRO A 736 17.00 37.23 33.79
C PRO A 736 17.32 36.58 32.43
N TYR A 737 16.65 35.49 32.06
CA TYR A 737 16.90 34.71 30.84
C TYR A 737 16.02 35.17 29.68
N ARG A 738 16.51 34.98 28.45
CA ARG A 738 15.68 34.97 27.25
C ARG A 738 15.41 33.52 26.85
N VAL A 739 14.19 33.24 26.39
CA VAL A 739 13.82 31.94 25.84
C VAL A 739 13.67 32.00 24.32
N CYS A 740 14.30 31.05 23.64
CA CYS A 740 14.04 30.73 22.25
C CYS A 740 13.31 29.40 22.17
N VAL A 741 12.22 29.37 21.42
CA VAL A 741 11.42 28.16 21.20
C VAL A 741 11.65 27.69 19.77
N SER A 742 11.87 26.39 19.60
CA SER A 742 11.88 25.71 18.31
C SER A 742 10.99 24.48 18.31
N TRP A 743 10.50 24.11 17.13
CA TRP A 743 10.00 22.76 16.90
C TRP A 743 11.14 21.76 17.12
N ALA A 744 10.86 20.62 17.76
CA ALA A 744 11.86 19.57 17.87
C ALA A 744 12.04 18.90 16.51
N ALA A 745 13.26 18.92 15.97
CA ALA A 745 13.53 18.44 14.61
C ALA A 745 13.06 16.99 14.36
N ALA A 746 13.18 16.12 15.36
CA ALA A 746 12.80 14.71 15.27
C ALA A 746 11.35 14.40 15.71
N ASP A 747 10.65 15.37 16.30
CA ASP A 747 9.28 15.18 16.79
C ASP A 747 8.50 16.51 16.72
N PRO A 748 7.78 16.79 15.62
CA PRO A 748 7.02 18.03 15.46
C PRO A 748 5.90 18.15 16.50
N MET A 749 5.57 17.09 17.24
CA MET A 749 4.59 17.14 18.33
C MET A 749 5.17 17.70 19.62
N ARG A 750 6.47 18.04 19.60
CA ARG A 750 7.20 18.53 20.74
C ARG A 750 7.96 19.80 20.44
N TRP A 751 8.12 20.57 21.48
CA TRP A 751 8.96 21.74 21.53
C TRP A 751 10.36 21.40 22.04
N THR A 752 11.30 22.22 21.63
CA THR A 752 12.61 22.36 22.25
C THR A 752 12.81 23.83 22.61
N PHE A 753 13.25 24.10 23.84
CA PHE A 753 13.45 25.47 24.34
C PHE A 753 14.91 25.67 24.72
N CYS A 754 15.48 26.82 24.38
CA CYS A 754 16.75 27.25 24.93
C CYS A 754 16.57 28.52 25.74
N TRP A 755 17.05 28.50 26.98
CA TRP A 755 17.15 29.64 27.86
C TRP A 755 18.61 30.12 27.87
N SER A 756 18.86 31.41 27.70
CA SER A 756 20.22 31.98 27.84
C SER A 756 20.20 33.33 28.57
N GLY A 757 21.33 33.73 29.14
CA GLY A 757 21.51 35.10 29.64
C GLY A 757 21.21 36.18 28.58
N ARG A 758 21.05 37.44 29.00
CA ARG A 758 20.49 38.57 28.21
C ARG A 758 21.22 38.98 26.91
N THR A 759 22.26 38.27 26.45
CA THR A 759 22.93 38.57 25.17
C THR A 759 22.19 37.95 23.97
N PRO A 760 21.79 38.74 22.95
CA PRO A 760 20.89 38.29 21.88
C PRO A 760 21.48 37.30 20.85
N THR A 761 22.80 37.22 20.70
CA THR A 761 23.45 36.37 19.70
C THR A 761 23.66 34.92 20.14
N THR A 762 23.66 34.67 21.45
CA THR A 762 23.92 33.36 22.05
C THR A 762 22.77 32.36 21.85
N THR A 763 21.53 32.84 21.82
CA THR A 763 20.31 32.01 21.91
C THR A 763 19.97 31.26 20.61
N ALA A 764 20.23 31.87 19.44
CA ALA A 764 19.90 31.32 18.13
C ALA A 764 20.69 30.05 17.78
N ARG A 765 21.94 29.94 18.25
CA ARG A 765 22.83 28.82 17.91
C ARG A 765 22.65 27.60 18.82
N CYS A 766 22.06 27.76 20.00
CA CYS A 766 21.76 26.66 20.93
C CYS A 766 20.71 25.66 20.41
N LEU A 767 19.84 26.13 19.52
CA LEU A 767 18.79 25.32 18.88
C LEU A 767 19.26 24.69 17.56
N SER A 768 20.49 24.98 17.13
CA SER A 768 21.07 24.34 15.94
C SER A 768 21.31 22.84 16.21
N PRO A 769 20.93 21.94 15.29
CA PRO A 769 21.16 20.49 15.44
C PRO A 769 22.65 20.10 15.51
N THR A 770 23.57 21.03 15.25
CA THR A 770 25.04 20.83 15.31
C THR A 770 25.63 20.86 16.73
N VAL A 771 24.84 21.09 17.78
CA VAL A 771 25.34 21.07 19.17
C VAL A 771 25.48 19.62 19.65
N HIS A 772 26.69 19.05 19.53
CA HIS A 772 27.02 17.75 20.12
C HIS A 772 27.23 17.87 21.64
N PRO A 773 26.60 17.02 22.47
CA PRO A 773 26.91 16.96 23.89
C PRO A 773 28.32 16.40 24.10
N ARG A 774 29.13 17.05 24.96
CA ARG A 774 30.27 16.36 25.57
C ARG A 774 29.71 15.33 26.55
N HIS A 775 29.86 14.05 26.22
CA HIS A 775 29.82 13.02 27.26
C HIS A 775 30.89 13.38 28.30
N ARG A 776 30.48 13.73 29.53
CA ARG A 776 31.39 13.66 30.66
C ARG A 776 31.77 12.18 30.85
N PRO A 777 33.06 11.83 30.89
CA PRO A 777 33.44 10.47 31.24
C PRO A 777 33.15 10.29 32.74
N GLY A 778 32.16 9.45 33.04
CA GLY A 778 31.82 8.99 34.37
C GLY A 778 31.79 7.47 34.36
#